data_AF-A0A8H5NMR3-F1
#
_entry.id   AF-A0A8H5NMR3-F1
#
_cell.length_a   1.000
_cell.length_b   1.000
_cell.length_c   1.000
_cell.angle_alpha   90.00
_cell.angle_beta   90.00
_cell.angle_gamma   90.00
#
_symmetry.space_group_name_H-M   'P 1'
#
loop_
_entity.id
_entity.type
_entity.pdbx_description
1 polymer ?
#
loop_
_entity_poly.entity_id
_entity_poly.type
_entity_poly.pdbx_seq_one_letter_code
_entity_poly.pdbx_strand_id
1 'polypeptide(L)'
;MESDIAHDLDRLNIRDILNADSRPTFIIDLDPDDETPLRSKAIQPVFCNSALTTHERLLDAVRGEQSESEYGEFKTWATGITKQDDSKDVFPLFFLYQGLLWTGSTVGKRWRLISGNRLWQHPDTPASLSSAALSRASTPSLREQDTPKGEASKTPKQEPETKDESVNDDTTLEMTPTEATLIASTPRKFPFRSWWRGSTSKGSSDRNTGSSSSGSIILGKPEKAVADWTAANPKGLLSPYIRLLRAIDWSSTPLGPMSTWSPELRQVANLVINNPHPANIFWGNDMTMLYNEAYAVAFAGNKHPSMLGTGASGPWSEAWDVLGPALQEVVRTGVSFRSDNNDLALFRRGFLEETHICWSLTPLYGGTERIVGFYNAPFETTDLVLSQRRMGTINKVSESLRKATSIKSFWKAVLDGLEDNHRDVPFALLYSVGEAEEADHQSSSSGSTISSKSCYLEGTIGIPLGHDAAPEQIDLKRSYQGFVPSFREAMRTREPTLVRIRDGTLPEDLLHGIQWRGFGEAGTEAIIFPVRPTNGETVLAFLVLGVNPRRPYDEGYISFATLLNNQLATSLASTILFEDETRRGRDAAEAAALEKEELTQQLDLQASRLRRMTELSPLGMFLTSPEGILREANDRFYEMTGHSRDAQGDVSWANLMKNSGSVMDQGWHRLTQDMLPWSGEVKLRESFENPVNIHGERIDFWVLVTAHPEITPSGTLRSIMGSITDISHLKWAQGLQNRRLQEAEETRRQQNEFIDITSHEMRNPLSAILQCADDITSAMQGCRTKGIAASRDVIESCLDASQTIALCVQHQRSIVDDILTVSKLDSNLLLITPVVCQPQAIVERVVKMFESEMLAKDITLEINISPEFEKLAVDWVAMDPSRVLQILINLMTNAIKFTASSAKRLIKVAVGVSKDTPEIDNIPGFAFAPTRGEIGSVVGSDEWGSGEGLYVRYRVQDTGCGLTDDEKTRLFQRFKQASPRTHYKYGGSGLGLFISKRLAELHGGRIGVASTAGKGSDFGFYIQARRCVPPNEQTSPQPILSETPSTTNPSKKTVHLL
;
A
#
# COMPACT_ATOMS: atom_id res chain seq x y z
N MET A 1 4.21 2.72 -26.73
CA MET A 1 4.14 3.36 -25.41
C MET A 1 3.88 2.33 -24.33
N GLU A 2 2.69 1.70 -24.24
CA GLU A 2 2.49 0.54 -23.34
C GLU A 2 3.37 -0.67 -23.72
N SER A 3 3.57 -0.89 -25.02
CA SER A 3 4.48 -1.90 -25.59
C SER A 3 5.91 -1.82 -25.07
N ASP A 4 6.40 -0.61 -24.85
CA ASP A 4 7.81 -0.36 -24.50
C ASP A 4 8.02 -0.63 -23.00
N ILE A 5 7.02 -0.31 -22.17
CA ILE A 5 7.02 -0.57 -20.73
C ILE A 5 7.07 -2.07 -20.44
N ALA A 6 6.33 -2.89 -21.21
CA ALA A 6 6.39 -4.35 -21.09
C ALA A 6 7.78 -4.89 -21.47
N HIS A 7 8.36 -4.41 -22.59
CA HIS A 7 9.67 -4.88 -23.03
C HIS A 7 10.81 -4.47 -22.08
N ASP A 8 10.73 -3.29 -21.46
CA ASP A 8 11.68 -2.89 -20.41
C ASP A 8 11.47 -3.69 -19.10
N LEU A 9 10.25 -4.13 -18.79
CA LEU A 9 10.00 -5.02 -17.65
C LEU A 9 10.65 -6.40 -17.85
N ASP A 10 10.53 -6.98 -19.04
CA ASP A 10 11.13 -8.29 -19.40
C ASP A 10 12.67 -8.25 -19.44
N ARG A 11 13.28 -7.06 -19.43
CA ARG A 11 14.75 -6.87 -19.34
C ARG A 11 15.27 -6.82 -17.91
N LEU A 12 14.41 -6.67 -16.89
CA LEU A 12 14.84 -6.57 -15.49
C LEU A 12 15.13 -7.95 -14.90
N ASN A 13 16.35 -8.17 -14.42
CA ASN A 13 16.66 -9.40 -13.68
C ASN A 13 15.99 -9.36 -12.30
N ILE A 14 15.49 -10.51 -11.82
CA ILE A 14 14.99 -10.62 -10.44
C ILE A 14 16.05 -10.19 -9.40
N ARG A 15 17.35 -10.36 -9.69
CA ARG A 15 18.45 -9.87 -8.87
C ARG A 15 18.49 -8.34 -8.79
N ASP A 16 18.16 -7.64 -9.86
CA ASP A 16 18.16 -6.17 -9.91
C ASP A 16 16.96 -5.61 -9.15
N ILE A 17 15.79 -6.23 -9.34
CA ILE A 17 14.56 -5.93 -8.60
C ILE A 17 14.76 -6.13 -7.09
N LEU A 18 15.36 -7.25 -6.67
CA LEU A 18 15.64 -7.52 -5.25
C LEU A 18 16.77 -6.65 -4.67
N ASN A 19 17.73 -6.20 -5.49
CA ASN A 19 18.73 -5.22 -5.09
C ASN A 19 18.16 -3.81 -4.92
N ALA A 20 17.08 -3.47 -5.63
CA ALA A 20 16.35 -2.22 -5.45
C ALA A 20 15.41 -2.22 -4.21
N ASP A 21 15.10 -3.39 -3.63
CA ASP A 21 14.30 -3.47 -2.40
C ASP A 21 15.08 -2.92 -1.20
N SER A 22 14.53 -1.89 -0.56
CA SER A 22 15.06 -1.26 0.66
C SER A 22 15.07 -2.15 1.91
N ARG A 23 14.40 -3.30 1.88
CA ARG A 23 14.33 -4.26 2.99
C ARG A 23 15.52 -5.22 2.94
N PRO A 24 16.13 -5.58 4.09
CA PRO A 24 17.17 -6.62 4.13
C PRO A 24 16.58 -7.96 3.65
N THR A 25 17.06 -8.46 2.52
CA THR A 25 16.48 -9.64 1.84
C THR A 25 17.56 -10.60 1.37
N PHE A 26 17.31 -11.90 1.54
CA PHE A 26 18.21 -12.97 1.14
C PHE A 26 17.46 -14.18 0.57
N ILE A 27 18.17 -15.04 -0.15
CA ILE A 27 17.66 -16.30 -0.72
C ILE A 27 18.54 -17.45 -0.25
N ILE A 28 17.91 -18.55 0.18
CA ILE A 28 18.56 -19.85 0.40
C ILE A 28 18.04 -20.89 -0.59
N ASP A 29 18.83 -21.95 -0.80
CA ASP A 29 18.42 -23.13 -1.57
C ASP A 29 17.82 -24.20 -0.63
N LEU A 30 16.86 -24.97 -1.14
CA LEU A 30 16.15 -26.07 -0.46
C LEU A 30 16.14 -27.34 -1.33
N ASP A 31 17.22 -27.56 -2.07
CA ASP A 31 17.47 -28.74 -2.91
C ASP A 31 17.53 -30.02 -2.04
N PRO A 32 16.72 -31.06 -2.31
CA PRO A 32 16.69 -32.28 -1.48
C PRO A 32 17.86 -33.24 -1.76
N ASP A 33 18.55 -33.12 -2.90
CA ASP A 33 19.62 -34.04 -3.32
C ASP A 33 21.02 -33.63 -2.82
N ASP A 34 21.14 -32.48 -2.13
CA ASP A 34 22.34 -32.10 -1.38
C ASP A 34 22.22 -32.60 0.08
N GLU A 35 23.12 -33.46 0.54
CA GLU A 35 23.12 -33.95 1.93
C GLU A 35 23.58 -32.90 2.97
N THR A 36 24.08 -31.73 2.55
CA THR A 36 24.73 -30.76 3.46
C THR A 36 23.85 -29.69 4.16
N PRO A 37 22.58 -29.37 3.81
CA PRO A 37 21.83 -28.31 4.48
C PRO A 37 21.41 -28.67 5.92
N LEU A 38 21.33 -29.97 6.24
CA LEU A 38 20.85 -30.47 7.55
C LEU A 38 21.95 -30.56 8.64
N ARG A 39 23.23 -30.33 8.32
CA ARG A 39 24.34 -30.38 9.30
C ARG A 39 25.20 -29.13 9.40
N SER A 40 25.04 -28.13 8.53
CA SER A 40 25.64 -26.81 8.74
C SER A 40 25.12 -26.20 10.06
N LYS A 41 26.00 -25.55 10.84
CA LYS A 41 25.56 -24.69 11.96
C LYS A 41 24.93 -23.39 11.47
N ALA A 42 25.47 -22.82 10.40
CA ALA A 42 25.12 -21.52 9.81
C ALA A 42 24.05 -21.61 8.71
N ILE A 43 23.31 -20.52 8.48
CA ILE A 43 22.59 -20.29 7.23
C ILE A 43 23.60 -19.80 6.18
N GLN A 44 23.57 -20.35 4.97
CA GLN A 44 24.34 -19.84 3.84
C GLN A 44 23.41 -19.31 2.74
N PRO A 45 23.27 -17.98 2.61
CA PRO A 45 22.51 -17.38 1.52
C PRO A 45 23.23 -17.50 0.17
N VAL A 46 22.48 -17.90 -0.86
CA VAL A 46 22.92 -17.90 -2.27
C VAL A 46 22.84 -16.48 -2.87
N PHE A 47 22.02 -15.61 -2.27
CA PHE A 47 21.92 -14.19 -2.59
C PHE A 47 21.59 -13.39 -1.33
N CYS A 48 22.21 -12.21 -1.18
CA CYS A 48 21.82 -11.16 -0.24
C CYS A 48 21.73 -9.85 -1.02
N ASN A 49 20.69 -9.06 -0.79
CA ASN A 49 20.54 -7.76 -1.46
C ASN A 49 21.37 -6.66 -0.80
N SER A 50 21.51 -5.51 -1.49
CA SER A 50 22.25 -4.35 -1.00
C SER A 50 21.81 -3.87 0.40
N ALA A 51 20.50 -3.91 0.70
CA ALA A 51 19.98 -3.51 2.01
C ALA A 51 20.44 -4.41 3.16
N LEU A 52 20.69 -5.71 2.92
CA LEU A 52 21.27 -6.61 3.91
C LEU A 52 22.81 -6.52 3.95
N THR A 53 23.48 -6.46 2.80
CA THR A 53 24.96 -6.45 2.75
C THR A 53 25.59 -5.15 3.27
N THR A 54 24.85 -4.04 3.27
CA THR A 54 25.26 -2.77 3.92
C THR A 54 25.14 -2.79 5.44
N HIS A 55 24.56 -3.82 6.04
CA HIS A 55 24.39 -3.97 7.49
C HIS A 55 25.15 -5.20 8.01
N GLU A 56 26.50 -5.14 8.03
CA GLU A 56 27.40 -6.24 8.43
C GLU A 56 26.89 -7.03 9.65
N ARG A 57 26.67 -6.35 10.79
CA ARG A 57 26.17 -6.99 12.03
C ARG A 57 24.87 -7.77 11.88
N LEU A 58 23.98 -7.35 10.96
CA LEU A 58 22.73 -8.05 10.67
C LEU A 58 22.96 -9.25 9.76
N LEU A 59 23.87 -9.13 8.79
CA LEU A 59 24.32 -10.24 7.94
C LEU A 59 25.00 -11.34 8.78
N ASP A 60 25.88 -10.96 9.72
CA ASP A 60 26.56 -11.87 10.64
C ASP A 60 25.56 -12.63 11.54
N ALA A 61 24.54 -11.92 12.04
CA ALA A 61 23.47 -12.49 12.85
C ALA A 61 22.53 -13.40 12.03
N VAL A 62 22.26 -13.08 10.76
CA VAL A 62 21.51 -13.95 9.83
C VAL A 62 22.30 -15.19 9.43
N ARG A 63 23.64 -15.11 9.37
CA ARG A 63 24.52 -16.27 9.14
C ARG A 63 24.71 -17.15 10.38
N GLY A 64 24.49 -16.60 11.58
CA GLY A 64 24.71 -17.32 12.84
C GLY A 64 26.15 -17.32 13.31
N GLU A 65 26.93 -16.29 12.94
CA GLU A 65 28.30 -16.09 13.43
C GLU A 65 28.30 -15.57 14.89
N GLN A 66 27.15 -15.14 15.39
CA GLN A 66 26.91 -14.79 16.80
C GLN A 66 26.04 -15.86 17.49
N SER A 67 26.46 -16.32 18.67
CA SER A 67 25.87 -17.47 19.38
C SER A 67 24.68 -17.09 20.28
N GLU A 68 23.59 -16.59 19.68
CA GLU A 68 22.33 -16.32 20.38
C GLU A 68 21.42 -17.57 20.45
N SER A 69 20.59 -17.70 21.49
CA SER A 69 19.62 -18.80 21.58
C SER A 69 18.46 -18.64 20.59
N GLU A 70 18.01 -17.40 20.34
CA GLU A 70 16.91 -17.11 19.38
C GLU A 70 17.28 -17.46 17.93
N TYR A 71 18.59 -17.44 17.58
CA TYR A 71 19.06 -17.82 16.24
C TYR A 71 18.71 -19.27 15.88
N GLY A 72 18.67 -20.20 16.85
CA GLY A 72 18.28 -21.59 16.61
C GLY A 72 16.83 -21.73 16.12
N GLU A 73 15.92 -20.94 16.69
CA GLU A 73 14.52 -20.88 16.27
C GLU A 73 14.38 -20.18 14.91
N PHE A 74 15.03 -19.01 14.73
CA PHE A 74 15.04 -18.28 13.45
C PHE A 74 15.56 -19.15 12.30
N LYS A 75 16.62 -19.92 12.52
CA LYS A 75 17.16 -20.86 11.53
C LYS A 75 16.18 -21.99 11.23
N THR A 76 15.60 -22.61 12.25
CA THR A 76 14.64 -23.71 12.08
C THR A 76 13.41 -23.27 11.30
N TRP A 77 12.98 -22.01 11.48
CA TRP A 77 11.98 -21.34 10.65
C TRP A 77 12.48 -21.10 9.22
N ALA A 78 13.63 -20.45 9.06
CA ALA A 78 14.18 -20.03 7.76
C ALA A 78 14.48 -21.22 6.83
N THR A 79 15.03 -22.32 7.35
CA THR A 79 15.34 -23.56 6.59
C THR A 79 14.24 -24.62 6.72
N GLY A 80 13.15 -24.33 7.45
CA GLY A 80 12.11 -25.32 7.75
C GLY A 80 11.31 -25.74 6.53
N ILE A 81 10.99 -27.04 6.44
CA ILE A 81 10.09 -27.62 5.44
C ILE A 81 8.87 -28.19 6.17
N THR A 82 7.70 -27.58 5.98
CA THR A 82 6.43 -28.05 6.51
C THR A 82 6.02 -29.39 5.88
N LYS A 83 5.67 -30.36 6.72
CA LYS A 83 5.15 -31.68 6.29
C LYS A 83 3.63 -31.73 6.11
N GLN A 84 2.94 -30.59 6.11
CA GLN A 84 1.52 -30.52 6.48
C GLN A 84 0.55 -30.18 5.33
N ASP A 85 1.04 -29.79 4.14
CA ASP A 85 0.17 -29.32 3.03
C ASP A 85 0.82 -29.39 1.62
N ASP A 86 1.83 -30.25 1.42
CA ASP A 86 2.63 -30.40 0.17
C ASP A 86 3.31 -29.13 -0.42
N SER A 87 3.09 -27.96 0.20
CA SER A 87 3.91 -26.76 0.00
C SER A 87 5.17 -26.80 0.85
N LYS A 88 6.30 -26.42 0.23
CA LYS A 88 7.56 -26.09 0.89
C LYS A 88 7.59 -24.63 1.39
N ASP A 89 6.46 -23.96 1.60
CA ASP A 89 6.44 -22.59 2.15
C ASP A 89 6.86 -22.52 3.63
N VAL A 90 6.90 -21.31 4.19
CA VAL A 90 7.33 -21.06 5.58
C VAL A 90 6.13 -21.08 6.52
N PHE A 91 6.25 -21.79 7.64
CA PHE A 91 5.28 -21.70 8.74
C PHE A 91 5.99 -21.50 10.09
N PRO A 92 5.54 -20.55 10.95
CA PRO A 92 4.58 -19.48 10.64
C PRO A 92 5.06 -18.58 9.48
N LEU A 93 4.15 -17.82 8.84
CA LEU A 93 4.49 -16.96 7.70
C LEU A 93 5.47 -15.81 8.04
N PHE A 94 5.66 -15.52 9.34
CA PHE A 94 6.54 -14.49 9.84
C PHE A 94 7.29 -14.92 11.10
N PHE A 95 8.48 -14.36 11.32
CA PHE A 95 9.31 -14.57 12.52
C PHE A 95 9.97 -13.25 12.93
N LEU A 96 10.05 -12.98 14.24
CA LEU A 96 10.70 -11.78 14.77
C LEU A 96 12.12 -12.11 15.22
N TYR A 97 13.14 -11.55 14.55
CA TYR A 97 14.55 -11.76 14.88
C TYR A 97 15.36 -10.49 14.61
N GLN A 98 16.29 -10.14 15.50
CA GLN A 98 17.10 -8.91 15.44
C GLN A 98 16.27 -7.63 15.19
N GLY A 99 15.09 -7.54 15.82
CA GLY A 99 14.17 -6.39 15.72
C GLY A 99 13.41 -6.26 14.39
N LEU A 100 13.60 -7.19 13.45
CA LEU A 100 12.90 -7.22 12.16
C LEU A 100 11.85 -8.33 12.14
N LEU A 101 10.70 -8.05 11.53
CA LEU A 101 9.68 -9.03 11.21
C LEU A 101 10.00 -9.65 9.85
N TRP A 102 10.71 -10.77 9.87
CA TRP A 102 11.05 -11.54 8.69
C TRP A 102 9.83 -12.28 8.14
N THR A 103 9.68 -12.26 6.83
CA THR A 103 8.64 -12.98 6.07
C THR A 103 9.31 -13.75 4.95
N GLY A 104 8.85 -14.96 4.63
CA GLY A 104 9.45 -15.77 3.56
C GLY A 104 8.45 -16.56 2.73
N SER A 105 8.87 -16.90 1.51
CA SER A 105 8.07 -17.55 0.47
C SER A 105 8.95 -18.43 -0.42
N THR A 106 8.46 -19.59 -0.87
CA THR A 106 9.25 -20.54 -1.65
C THR A 106 8.91 -20.53 -3.14
N VAL A 107 9.82 -19.99 -3.95
CA VAL A 107 9.72 -19.97 -5.40
C VAL A 107 10.17 -21.32 -5.98
N GLY A 108 9.32 -21.92 -6.84
CA GLY A 108 9.65 -23.13 -7.60
C GLY A 108 9.94 -24.38 -6.75
N LYS A 109 9.43 -24.46 -5.52
CA LYS A 109 9.74 -25.53 -4.53
C LYS A 109 11.26 -25.73 -4.28
N ARG A 110 12.09 -24.70 -4.53
CA ARG A 110 13.55 -24.73 -4.34
C ARG A 110 14.07 -23.46 -3.66
N TRP A 111 13.77 -22.28 -4.22
CA TRP A 111 14.36 -21.02 -3.77
C TRP A 111 13.52 -20.37 -2.68
N ARG A 112 14.05 -20.31 -1.46
CA ARG A 112 13.37 -19.71 -0.30
C ARG A 112 13.83 -18.27 -0.15
N LEU A 113 12.98 -17.34 -0.60
CA LEU A 113 13.17 -15.89 -0.47
C LEU A 113 12.72 -15.45 0.92
N ILE A 114 13.55 -14.68 1.64
CA ILE A 114 13.29 -14.20 3.00
C ILE A 114 13.60 -12.70 3.07
N SER A 115 12.64 -11.88 3.52
CA SER A 115 12.74 -10.41 3.60
C SER A 115 12.39 -9.89 5.00
N GLY A 116 13.23 -9.01 5.55
CA GLY A 116 13.08 -8.42 6.88
C GLY A 116 12.34 -7.08 6.84
N ASN A 117 11.16 -7.01 7.43
CA ASN A 117 10.37 -5.78 7.51
C ASN A 117 10.64 -5.05 8.84
N ARG A 118 10.95 -3.76 8.82
CA ARG A 118 11.07 -2.94 10.05
C ARG A 118 9.68 -2.73 10.66
N LEU A 119 9.51 -3.11 11.93
CA LEU A 119 8.29 -2.80 12.67
C LEU A 119 8.19 -1.30 12.92
N TRP A 120 7.06 -0.69 12.54
CA TRP A 120 6.83 0.74 12.76
C TRP A 120 6.40 0.97 14.22
N GLN A 121 7.36 1.33 15.07
CA GLN A 121 7.11 1.59 16.48
C GLN A 121 6.41 2.94 16.66
N HIS A 122 5.12 2.92 17.01
CA HIS A 122 4.44 4.10 17.52
C HIS A 122 4.99 4.43 18.92
N PRO A 123 5.18 5.71 19.31
CA PRO A 123 5.68 6.07 20.64
C PRO A 123 4.86 5.49 21.81
N ASP A 124 3.56 5.24 21.58
CA ASP A 124 2.61 4.70 22.56
C ASP A 124 2.48 3.17 22.53
N THR A 125 3.38 2.46 21.85
CA THR A 125 3.36 0.99 21.80
C THR A 125 3.73 0.42 23.17
N PRO A 126 2.83 -0.29 23.88
CA PRO A 126 3.12 -0.74 25.25
C PRO A 126 4.21 -1.82 25.25
N ALA A 127 5.16 -1.70 26.19
CA ALA A 127 6.31 -2.60 26.35
C ALA A 127 5.96 -4.08 26.67
N SER A 128 4.67 -4.40 26.83
CA SER A 128 4.16 -5.78 26.91
C SER A 128 4.25 -6.56 25.60
N LEU A 129 4.57 -5.91 24.47
CA LEU A 129 4.91 -6.56 23.20
C LEU A 129 6.41 -6.90 23.12
N SER A 130 6.93 -7.62 24.12
CA SER A 130 8.28 -8.20 24.10
C SER A 130 8.36 -9.42 23.17
N SER A 131 9.54 -9.72 22.60
CA SER A 131 9.75 -10.75 21.57
C SER A 131 9.14 -12.12 21.92
N ALA A 132 9.33 -12.57 23.15
CA ALA A 132 8.90 -13.88 23.65
C ALA A 132 7.37 -14.15 23.64
N ALA A 133 6.54 -13.11 23.44
CA ALA A 133 5.08 -13.27 23.41
C ALA A 133 4.55 -13.71 22.02
N LEU A 134 5.25 -13.36 20.94
CA LEU A 134 4.82 -13.65 19.57
C LEU A 134 5.34 -15.01 19.07
N SER A 135 6.58 -15.38 19.42
CA SER A 135 7.15 -16.69 19.05
C SER A 135 6.39 -17.86 19.69
N ARG A 136 6.06 -17.75 20.98
CA ARG A 136 5.32 -18.80 21.74
C ARG A 136 3.88 -19.05 21.30
N ALA A 137 3.28 -18.16 20.50
CA ALA A 137 1.92 -18.32 20.00
C ALA A 137 1.81 -19.18 18.73
N SER A 138 2.95 -19.60 18.16
CA SER A 138 3.02 -20.07 16.76
C SER A 138 3.54 -21.51 16.58
N THR A 139 3.93 -22.21 17.64
CA THR A 139 4.48 -23.58 17.58
C THR A 139 3.45 -24.64 18.00
N PRO A 140 3.04 -25.55 17.10
CA PRO A 140 2.36 -26.78 17.49
C PRO A 140 3.33 -27.65 18.32
N SER A 141 2.89 -28.13 19.49
CA SER A 141 3.71 -29.01 20.32
C SER A 141 3.86 -30.39 19.66
N LEU A 142 5.01 -30.64 19.02
CA LEU A 142 5.37 -31.96 18.53
C LEU A 142 5.53 -32.91 19.72
N ARG A 143 4.56 -33.81 19.90
CA ARG A 143 4.69 -34.99 20.77
C ARG A 143 5.61 -35.99 20.09
N GLU A 144 6.87 -36.03 20.49
CA GLU A 144 7.74 -37.16 20.17
C GLU A 144 7.23 -38.41 20.88
N GLN A 145 7.02 -39.49 20.11
CA GLN A 145 6.62 -40.80 20.63
C GLN A 145 7.85 -41.66 20.82
N ASP A 146 8.45 -41.62 22.02
CA ASP A 146 9.59 -42.48 22.34
C ASP A 146 9.13 -43.81 22.94
N THR A 147 9.57 -44.92 22.36
CA THR A 147 9.34 -46.29 22.85
C THR A 147 10.60 -47.14 22.67
N PRO A 148 10.90 -48.09 23.58
CA PRO A 148 12.06 -47.85 24.44
C PRO A 148 13.21 -48.87 24.25
N LYS A 149 14.38 -48.57 24.84
CA LYS A 149 15.45 -49.56 25.08
C LYS A 149 16.48 -49.13 26.12
N GLY A 150 16.90 -50.09 26.94
CA GLY A 150 18.33 -50.24 27.32
C GLY A 150 18.79 -49.62 28.63
N GLU A 151 18.69 -50.40 29.70
CA GLU A 151 19.32 -50.22 31.01
C GLU A 151 20.84 -49.89 30.94
N ALA A 152 21.33 -49.06 31.88
CA ALA A 152 22.54 -49.38 32.66
C ALA A 152 22.67 -48.48 33.92
N SER A 153 22.88 -49.11 35.08
CA SER A 153 23.07 -48.44 36.38
C SER A 153 24.51 -47.96 36.60
N LYS A 154 24.69 -46.78 37.24
CA LYS A 154 25.46 -46.66 38.51
C LYS A 154 25.41 -45.27 39.18
N THR A 155 25.13 -45.29 40.47
CA THR A 155 25.34 -44.23 41.49
C THR A 155 26.58 -44.60 42.35
N PRO A 156 26.93 -43.97 43.49
CA PRO A 156 26.45 -42.73 44.12
C PRO A 156 27.58 -41.77 44.60
N LYS A 157 27.18 -40.73 45.39
CA LYS A 157 27.92 -39.90 46.38
C LYS A 157 28.11 -38.41 45.99
N GLN A 158 27.99 -37.43 46.91
CA GLN A 158 27.76 -37.52 48.36
C GLN A 158 26.92 -36.36 48.95
N GLU A 159 26.10 -36.70 49.95
CA GLU A 159 25.48 -35.84 50.99
C GLU A 159 26.54 -35.38 52.05
N PRO A 160 26.19 -34.65 53.14
CA PRO A 160 24.93 -33.98 53.54
C PRO A 160 25.14 -32.43 53.55
N GLU A 161 24.52 -31.49 54.31
CA GLU A 161 23.63 -31.42 55.50
C GLU A 161 22.53 -30.35 55.23
N THR A 162 21.26 -30.37 55.69
CA THR A 162 20.58 -30.72 56.99
C THR A 162 20.76 -29.64 58.07
N LYS A 163 19.77 -29.31 58.93
CA LYS A 163 18.39 -29.82 59.24
C LYS A 163 17.55 -28.57 59.73
N ASP A 164 16.41 -28.50 60.44
CA ASP A 164 15.46 -29.38 61.17
C ASP A 164 14.15 -28.58 61.53
N GLU A 165 12.98 -29.11 62.00
CA GLU A 165 12.38 -30.46 62.05
C GLU A 165 10.82 -30.39 62.26
N SER A 166 10.04 -31.26 61.59
CA SER A 166 8.76 -31.91 62.05
C SER A 166 7.52 -31.04 62.44
N VAL A 167 6.28 -31.59 62.62
CA VAL A 167 5.80 -32.98 62.78
C VAL A 167 4.56 -33.31 61.91
N ASN A 168 4.53 -34.57 61.49
CA ASN A 168 3.55 -35.47 60.84
C ASN A 168 2.05 -35.39 61.28
N ASP A 169 1.08 -36.23 60.84
CA ASP A 169 1.15 -37.53 60.12
C ASP A 169 -0.12 -37.91 59.29
N ASP A 170 0.06 -38.86 58.36
CA ASP A 170 -0.81 -40.00 57.92
C ASP A 170 -2.37 -39.94 57.89
N THR A 171 -3.14 -40.62 57.01
CA THR A 171 -2.85 -41.58 55.90
C THR A 171 -4.01 -41.62 54.84
N THR A 172 -3.81 -42.37 53.74
CA THR A 172 -4.81 -43.03 52.82
C THR A 172 -5.65 -42.26 51.77
N LEU A 173 -5.27 -42.49 50.49
CA LEU A 173 -6.05 -42.97 49.31
C LEU A 173 -7.10 -42.11 48.54
N GLU A 174 -6.79 -41.99 47.23
CA GLU A 174 -7.64 -41.99 46.00
C GLU A 174 -8.50 -40.78 45.52
N MET A 175 -8.24 -40.43 44.24
CA MET A 175 -9.08 -39.81 43.18
C MET A 175 -9.82 -38.48 43.39
N THR A 176 -9.41 -37.45 42.62
CA THR A 176 -10.29 -36.64 41.72
C THR A 176 -9.45 -35.74 40.76
N PRO A 177 -10.00 -35.18 39.65
CA PRO A 177 -9.23 -34.68 38.51
C PRO A 177 -9.09 -33.14 38.38
N THR A 178 -8.44 -32.72 37.29
CA THR A 178 -8.08 -31.36 36.87
C THR A 178 -9.26 -30.42 36.58
N GLU A 179 -9.17 -29.15 37.02
CA GLU A 179 -9.94 -28.03 36.47
C GLU A 179 -9.09 -27.13 35.55
N ALA A 180 -9.71 -26.54 34.53
CA ALA A 180 -9.08 -25.63 33.58
C ALA A 180 -9.42 -24.16 33.88
N THR A 181 -8.41 -23.28 33.92
CA THR A 181 -8.63 -21.83 34.15
C THR A 181 -8.65 -21.05 32.84
N LEU A 182 -9.81 -20.46 32.52
CA LEU A 182 -9.99 -19.56 31.38
C LEU A 182 -9.37 -18.18 31.66
N ILE A 183 -8.51 -17.69 30.77
CA ILE A 183 -8.00 -16.30 30.82
C ILE A 183 -8.91 -15.40 29.98
N ALA A 184 -9.55 -14.44 30.61
CA ALA A 184 -10.48 -13.51 29.96
C ALA A 184 -9.76 -12.43 29.14
N SER A 185 -10.27 -12.15 27.94
CA SER A 185 -9.83 -11.04 27.10
C SER A 185 -10.47 -9.71 27.55
N THR A 186 -9.70 -8.63 27.55
CA THR A 186 -10.20 -7.28 27.88
C THR A 186 -10.58 -6.50 26.60
N PRO A 187 -11.76 -5.84 26.56
CA PRO A 187 -12.26 -5.20 25.35
C PRO A 187 -11.61 -3.84 25.07
N ARG A 188 -11.15 -3.62 23.84
CA ARG A 188 -10.75 -2.30 23.34
C ARG A 188 -11.96 -1.37 23.26
N LYS A 189 -11.87 -0.16 23.84
CA LYS A 189 -12.90 0.88 23.74
C LYS A 189 -12.63 1.79 22.53
N PHE A 190 -13.58 1.88 21.61
CA PHE A 190 -13.64 2.95 20.60
C PHE A 190 -14.34 4.20 21.18
N PRO A 191 -13.88 5.42 20.89
CA PRO A 191 -14.46 6.65 21.44
C PRO A 191 -15.60 7.20 20.57
N PHE A 192 -16.84 6.77 20.81
CA PHE A 192 -18.02 7.53 20.38
C PHE A 192 -18.35 8.60 21.42
N ARG A 193 -18.26 9.89 21.05
CA ARG A 193 -18.90 10.98 21.81
C ARG A 193 -20.40 10.93 21.58
N SER A 194 -21.19 10.65 22.62
CA SER A 194 -22.62 10.91 22.60
C SER A 194 -22.94 12.34 23.01
N TRP A 195 -23.96 12.90 22.36
CA TRP A 195 -24.54 14.22 22.65
C TRP A 195 -25.57 14.08 23.81
N TRP A 196 -26.12 15.21 24.26
CA TRP A 196 -27.22 15.38 25.25
C TRP A 196 -26.88 15.42 26.75
N ARG A 197 -27.74 16.15 27.48
CA ARG A 197 -27.61 16.62 28.87
C ARG A 197 -29.00 16.68 29.53
N GLY A 198 -29.10 16.25 30.79
CA GLY A 198 -30.34 16.35 31.62
C GLY A 198 -31.20 15.07 31.59
N SER A 199 -32.08 14.82 32.57
CA SER A 199 -32.44 15.62 33.77
C SER A 199 -33.15 14.76 34.83
N THR A 200 -32.93 15.07 36.14
CA THR A 200 -33.83 14.82 37.32
C THR A 200 -34.27 13.36 37.66
N SER A 201 -34.58 12.94 38.91
CA SER A 201 -34.35 13.49 40.28
C SER A 201 -34.82 12.49 41.37
N LYS A 202 -34.26 12.58 42.61
CA LYS A 202 -34.72 11.94 43.88
C LYS A 202 -34.61 10.39 43.95
N GLY A 203 -34.37 9.75 45.10
CA GLY A 203 -34.05 10.22 46.46
C GLY A 203 -34.08 9.06 47.49
N SER A 204 -33.40 9.21 48.64
CA SER A 204 -33.17 8.19 49.71
C SER A 204 -32.36 6.93 49.28
N SER A 205 -31.28 6.46 49.93
CA SER A 205 -30.70 6.49 51.29
C SER A 205 -30.80 5.13 52.00
N ASP A 206 -29.71 4.36 52.02
CA ASP A 206 -29.08 3.93 53.28
C ASP A 206 -27.60 3.52 53.10
N ARG A 207 -26.96 3.01 54.17
CA ARG A 207 -25.50 3.08 54.43
C ARG A 207 -24.61 1.94 53.92
N ASN A 208 -23.35 2.31 53.67
CA ASN A 208 -22.08 1.55 53.76
C ASN A 208 -22.10 0.01 53.70
N THR A 209 -21.44 -0.53 52.68
CA THR A 209 -20.08 -1.09 52.82
C THR A 209 -19.24 -0.72 51.60
N GLY A 210 -17.91 -0.68 51.72
CA GLY A 210 -17.01 -0.27 50.64
C GLY A 210 -16.32 -1.46 49.98
N SER A 211 -16.35 -1.51 48.65
CA SER A 211 -15.42 -2.30 47.83
C SER A 211 -15.29 -1.70 46.43
N SER A 212 -14.28 -2.13 45.68
CA SER A 212 -13.82 -1.61 44.40
C SER A 212 -14.88 -1.55 43.28
N SER A 213 -15.20 -0.35 42.81
CA SER A 213 -15.79 -0.12 41.47
C SER A 213 -14.66 0.21 40.49
N SER A 214 -14.10 -0.73 39.72
CA SER A 214 -14.75 -1.56 38.69
C SER A 214 -15.43 -0.72 37.61
N GLY A 215 -15.08 -0.98 36.35
CA GLY A 215 -15.59 -0.26 35.17
C GLY A 215 -16.99 -0.73 34.74
N SER A 216 -17.91 -0.85 35.69
CA SER A 216 -19.27 -1.37 35.46
C SER A 216 -20.11 -0.40 34.63
N ILE A 217 -20.84 -0.96 33.66
CA ILE A 217 -21.82 -0.22 32.87
C ILE A 217 -23.18 -0.38 33.55
N ILE A 218 -23.85 0.73 33.88
CA ILE A 218 -25.22 0.70 34.40
C ILE A 218 -26.16 0.40 33.24
N LEU A 219 -26.78 -0.79 33.24
CA LEU A 219 -27.72 -1.22 32.21
C LEU A 219 -29.05 -0.45 32.35
N GLY A 220 -29.30 0.48 31.44
CA GLY A 220 -30.52 1.27 31.38
C GLY A 220 -31.72 0.51 30.77
N LYS A 221 -32.92 1.05 30.94
CA LYS A 221 -34.15 0.53 30.30
C LYS A 221 -34.37 1.26 28.96
N PRO A 222 -34.27 0.59 27.79
CA PRO A 222 -34.48 1.23 26.50
C PRO A 222 -35.96 1.52 26.25
N GLU A 223 -36.31 2.76 25.89
CA GLU A 223 -37.71 3.18 25.72
C GLU A 223 -38.38 2.66 24.44
N LYS A 224 -37.59 2.35 23.40
CA LYS A 224 -38.10 2.01 22.05
C LYS A 224 -37.99 0.52 21.70
N ALA A 225 -37.09 -0.22 22.34
CA ALA A 225 -36.83 -1.62 22.02
C ALA A 225 -37.89 -2.55 22.64
N VAL A 226 -38.24 -3.62 21.93
CA VAL A 226 -39.17 -4.65 22.44
C VAL A 226 -38.36 -5.66 23.25
N ALA A 227 -38.25 -5.42 24.56
CA ALA A 227 -37.41 -6.22 25.46
C ALA A 227 -37.91 -7.66 25.67
N ASP A 228 -39.21 -7.90 25.52
CA ASP A 228 -39.80 -9.24 25.41
C ASP A 228 -40.95 -9.19 24.39
N TRP A 229 -40.81 -9.92 23.28
CA TRP A 229 -41.85 -10.03 22.25
C TRP A 229 -42.90 -11.10 22.56
N THR A 230 -42.61 -12.02 23.48
CA THR A 230 -43.48 -13.15 23.88
C THR A 230 -44.47 -12.77 24.98
N ALA A 231 -44.19 -11.68 25.72
CA ALA A 231 -45.10 -11.10 26.72
C ALA A 231 -46.51 -10.85 26.17
N ALA A 232 -47.54 -11.01 26.99
CA ALA A 232 -48.94 -10.82 26.57
C ALA A 232 -49.17 -9.45 25.90
N ASN A 233 -48.71 -8.37 26.55
CA ASN A 233 -48.71 -7.00 26.05
C ASN A 233 -47.27 -6.47 25.95
N PRO A 234 -46.56 -6.68 24.82
CA PRO A 234 -45.18 -6.25 24.65
C PRO A 234 -45.09 -4.72 24.57
N LYS A 235 -44.03 -4.14 25.12
CA LYS A 235 -43.78 -2.69 25.13
C LYS A 235 -42.59 -2.37 24.21
N GLY A 236 -42.70 -1.29 23.43
CA GLY A 236 -41.71 -0.89 22.43
C GLY A 236 -42.30 -0.89 21.01
N LEU A 237 -41.45 -0.62 20.00
CA LEU A 237 -41.86 -0.56 18.60
C LEU A 237 -41.84 -1.96 17.96
N LEU A 238 -43.01 -2.57 17.81
CA LEU A 238 -43.16 -3.87 17.13
C LEU A 238 -42.83 -3.77 15.63
N SER A 239 -41.75 -4.40 15.19
CA SER A 239 -41.36 -4.54 13.77
C SER A 239 -42.36 -5.39 12.98
N PRO A 240 -42.36 -5.34 11.63
CA PRO A 240 -43.21 -6.20 10.81
C PRO A 240 -43.01 -7.69 11.12
N TYR A 241 -41.76 -8.14 11.27
CA TYR A 241 -41.44 -9.53 11.60
C TYR A 241 -41.97 -9.95 12.98
N ILE A 242 -41.86 -9.10 14.00
CA ILE A 242 -42.42 -9.41 15.33
C ILE A 242 -43.97 -9.47 15.30
N ARG A 243 -44.63 -8.67 14.44
CA ARG A 243 -46.08 -8.75 14.24
C ARG A 243 -46.47 -10.08 13.58
N LEU A 244 -45.71 -10.53 12.58
CA LEU A 244 -45.88 -11.83 11.94
C LEU A 244 -45.72 -12.98 12.95
N LEU A 245 -44.63 -12.99 13.74
CA LEU A 245 -44.41 -14.00 14.78
C LEU A 245 -45.56 -14.07 15.80
N ARG A 246 -46.18 -12.92 16.14
CA ARG A 246 -47.33 -12.86 17.06
C ARG A 246 -48.69 -13.14 16.41
N ALA A 247 -48.75 -13.24 15.08
CA ALA A 247 -49.95 -13.62 14.33
C ALA A 247 -50.02 -15.12 14.03
N ILE A 248 -48.93 -15.86 14.23
CA ILE A 248 -48.89 -17.33 14.14
C ILE A 248 -49.63 -17.92 15.35
N ASP A 249 -50.51 -18.90 15.10
CA ASP A 249 -51.14 -19.68 16.15
C ASP A 249 -50.18 -20.74 16.70
N TRP A 250 -49.33 -20.33 17.65
CA TRP A 250 -48.43 -21.26 18.33
C TRP A 250 -49.17 -22.35 19.12
N SER A 251 -50.47 -22.21 19.41
CA SER A 251 -51.24 -23.25 20.12
C SER A 251 -51.47 -24.50 19.27
N SER A 252 -51.37 -24.40 17.94
CA SER A 252 -51.39 -25.55 17.02
C SER A 252 -49.99 -26.14 16.74
N THR A 253 -48.94 -25.68 17.44
CA THR A 253 -47.55 -26.12 17.26
C THR A 253 -47.04 -26.89 18.49
N PRO A 254 -45.97 -27.72 18.39
CA PRO A 254 -45.44 -28.45 19.55
C PRO A 254 -44.91 -27.57 20.70
N LEU A 255 -44.72 -26.25 20.47
CA LEU A 255 -44.37 -25.30 21.54
C LEU A 255 -45.56 -24.90 22.42
N GLY A 256 -46.79 -25.13 21.93
CA GLY A 256 -48.02 -24.63 22.55
C GLY A 256 -48.13 -23.09 22.54
N PRO A 257 -49.18 -22.53 23.16
CA PRO A 257 -49.41 -21.09 23.18
C PRO A 257 -48.28 -20.35 23.92
N MET A 258 -47.91 -19.15 23.46
CA MET A 258 -46.84 -18.33 24.05
C MET A 258 -46.98 -18.10 25.57
N SER A 259 -48.21 -18.17 26.11
CA SER A 259 -48.50 -18.07 27.54
C SER A 259 -47.92 -19.23 28.39
N THR A 260 -47.76 -20.42 27.82
CA THR A 260 -47.21 -21.61 28.51
C THR A 260 -45.72 -21.87 28.22
N TRP A 261 -45.08 -21.05 27.38
CA TRP A 261 -43.63 -21.15 27.11
C TRP A 261 -42.80 -20.94 28.39
N SER A 262 -41.77 -21.76 28.56
CA SER A 262 -40.89 -21.70 29.73
C SER A 262 -40.03 -20.43 29.77
N PRO A 263 -39.50 -20.01 30.93
CA PRO A 263 -38.62 -18.84 31.03
C PRO A 263 -37.38 -18.94 30.15
N GLU A 264 -36.87 -20.15 29.93
CA GLU A 264 -35.67 -20.44 29.13
C GLU A 264 -35.99 -20.31 27.64
N LEU A 265 -37.09 -20.92 27.19
CA LEU A 265 -37.58 -20.74 25.81
C LEU A 265 -37.83 -19.26 25.50
N ARG A 266 -38.47 -18.51 26.41
CA ARG A 266 -38.69 -17.06 26.22
C ARG A 266 -37.39 -16.27 26.16
N GLN A 267 -36.39 -16.59 26.99
CA GLN A 267 -35.09 -15.91 26.93
C GLN A 267 -34.37 -16.19 25.61
N VAL A 268 -34.28 -17.45 25.18
CA VAL A 268 -33.61 -17.81 23.92
C VAL A 268 -34.39 -17.30 22.71
N ALA A 269 -35.73 -17.35 22.72
CA ALA A 269 -36.59 -16.76 21.68
C ALA A 269 -36.39 -15.25 21.55
N ASN A 270 -36.17 -14.52 22.66
CA ASN A 270 -35.84 -13.10 22.58
C ASN A 270 -34.39 -12.86 22.11
N LEU A 271 -33.43 -13.72 22.49
CA LEU A 271 -32.05 -13.66 22.00
C LEU A 271 -31.97 -13.87 20.49
N VAL A 272 -32.62 -14.91 19.96
CA VAL A 272 -32.64 -15.24 18.53
C VAL A 272 -33.28 -14.10 17.73
N ILE A 273 -34.48 -13.66 18.11
CA ILE A 273 -35.23 -12.65 17.34
C ILE A 273 -34.59 -11.26 17.38
N ASN A 274 -33.81 -10.93 18.42
CA ASN A 274 -33.03 -9.68 18.48
C ASN A 274 -31.58 -9.81 17.96
N ASN A 275 -31.13 -10.98 17.53
CA ASN A 275 -29.81 -11.13 16.91
C ASN A 275 -29.81 -10.46 15.50
N PRO A 276 -28.84 -9.57 15.18
CA PRO A 276 -28.74 -8.97 13.84
C PRO A 276 -28.22 -9.93 12.76
N HIS A 277 -27.57 -11.04 13.13
CA HIS A 277 -27.09 -12.07 12.21
C HIS A 277 -28.12 -13.21 12.09
N PRO A 278 -28.15 -13.97 10.97
CA PRO A 278 -29.05 -15.13 10.83
C PRO A 278 -28.93 -16.09 12.01
N ALA A 279 -30.06 -16.32 12.71
CA ALA A 279 -30.11 -17.17 13.88
C ALA A 279 -31.43 -17.95 13.92
N ASN A 280 -31.34 -19.21 14.34
CA ASN A 280 -32.46 -20.13 14.51
C ASN A 280 -32.26 -20.99 15.77
N ILE A 281 -33.37 -21.51 16.29
CA ILE A 281 -33.38 -22.62 17.25
C ILE A 281 -34.26 -23.76 16.74
N PHE A 282 -33.85 -24.97 17.13
CA PHE A 282 -34.63 -26.19 17.05
C PHE A 282 -35.03 -26.57 18.48
N TRP A 283 -36.32 -26.56 18.82
CA TRP A 283 -36.77 -26.73 20.21
C TRP A 283 -37.73 -27.92 20.38
N GLY A 284 -37.59 -28.63 21.51
CA GLY A 284 -38.34 -29.84 21.82
C GLY A 284 -37.89 -31.06 21.00
N ASN A 285 -38.51 -32.21 21.27
CA ASN A 285 -38.20 -33.47 20.58
C ASN A 285 -38.45 -33.38 19.07
N ASP A 286 -39.46 -32.60 18.66
CA ASP A 286 -39.88 -32.43 17.26
C ASP A 286 -39.00 -31.45 16.46
N MET A 287 -37.93 -30.91 17.07
CA MET A 287 -37.01 -29.93 16.47
C MET A 287 -37.74 -28.71 15.91
N THR A 288 -38.69 -28.17 16.68
CA THR A 288 -39.59 -27.10 16.23
C THR A 288 -38.82 -25.82 15.95
N MET A 289 -39.00 -25.26 14.76
CA MET A 289 -38.22 -24.12 14.27
C MET A 289 -38.78 -22.76 14.72
N LEU A 290 -37.89 -21.95 15.29
CA LEU A 290 -38.08 -20.50 15.49
C LEU A 290 -36.81 -19.78 15.04
N TYR A 291 -36.93 -18.73 14.21
CA TYR A 291 -35.80 -18.04 13.60
C TYR A 291 -36.09 -16.56 13.32
N ASN A 292 -35.04 -15.77 13.16
CA ASN A 292 -35.12 -14.32 12.97
C ASN A 292 -35.26 -13.87 11.50
N GLU A 293 -35.54 -12.58 11.31
CA GLU A 293 -35.73 -11.95 9.99
C GLU A 293 -34.52 -12.13 9.06
N ALA A 294 -33.30 -12.08 9.62
CA ALA A 294 -32.07 -12.32 8.87
C ALA A 294 -31.98 -13.77 8.34
N TYR A 295 -32.36 -14.77 9.13
CA TYR A 295 -32.42 -16.18 8.69
C TYR A 295 -33.58 -16.43 7.72
N ALA A 296 -34.70 -15.73 7.90
CA ALA A 296 -35.83 -15.79 6.97
C ALA A 296 -35.41 -15.39 5.54
N VAL A 297 -34.67 -14.29 5.42
CA VAL A 297 -34.19 -13.75 4.12
C VAL A 297 -33.02 -14.56 3.57
N ALA A 298 -32.04 -14.92 4.40
CA ALA A 298 -30.81 -15.58 3.94
C ALA A 298 -31.02 -17.07 3.60
N PHE A 299 -31.70 -17.82 4.47
CA PHE A 299 -31.74 -19.28 4.37
C PHE A 299 -33.14 -19.80 3.99
N ALA A 300 -34.19 -19.40 4.71
CA ALA A 300 -35.53 -19.97 4.48
C ALA A 300 -36.14 -19.55 3.13
N GLY A 301 -35.92 -18.32 2.67
CA GLY A 301 -36.36 -17.84 1.35
C GLY A 301 -37.84 -18.09 1.09
N ASN A 302 -38.16 -18.76 -0.02
CA ASN A 302 -39.54 -19.11 -0.41
C ASN A 302 -40.27 -20.08 0.55
N LYS A 303 -39.57 -20.71 1.51
CA LYS A 303 -40.17 -21.54 2.57
C LYS A 303 -40.63 -20.72 3.80
N HIS A 304 -40.26 -19.43 3.87
CA HIS A 304 -40.81 -18.49 4.85
C HIS A 304 -42.18 -17.96 4.39
N PRO A 305 -43.21 -17.85 5.27
CA PRO A 305 -43.19 -18.10 6.71
C PRO A 305 -43.52 -19.53 7.15
N SER A 306 -43.91 -20.42 6.23
CA SER A 306 -44.45 -21.76 6.52
C SER A 306 -43.60 -22.66 7.41
N MET A 307 -42.29 -22.41 7.53
CA MET A 307 -41.41 -23.16 8.45
C MET A 307 -41.59 -22.83 9.94
N LEU A 308 -42.11 -21.66 10.29
CA LEU A 308 -42.20 -21.23 11.70
C LEU A 308 -43.20 -22.11 12.47
N GLY A 309 -42.75 -22.75 13.55
CA GLY A 309 -43.58 -23.69 14.32
C GLY A 309 -43.67 -25.10 13.75
N THR A 310 -42.94 -25.42 12.67
CA THR A 310 -42.81 -26.78 12.13
C THR A 310 -41.51 -27.46 12.58
N GLY A 311 -41.47 -28.79 12.56
CA GLY A 311 -40.26 -29.56 12.86
C GLY A 311 -39.25 -29.54 11.71
N ALA A 312 -37.95 -29.47 12.02
CA ALA A 312 -36.89 -29.18 11.06
C ALA A 312 -36.73 -30.17 9.89
N SER A 313 -37.07 -31.45 10.06
CA SER A 313 -36.75 -32.51 9.10
C SER A 313 -37.57 -32.45 7.80
N GLY A 314 -38.78 -31.92 7.84
CA GLY A 314 -39.62 -31.74 6.65
C GLY A 314 -39.12 -30.60 5.76
N PRO A 315 -39.02 -29.36 6.28
CA PRO A 315 -38.59 -28.21 5.48
C PRO A 315 -37.11 -28.17 5.12
N TRP A 316 -36.25 -29.02 5.71
CA TRP A 316 -34.85 -29.17 5.32
C TRP A 316 -34.53 -30.57 4.78
N SER A 317 -35.50 -31.23 4.15
CA SER A 317 -35.32 -32.57 3.58
C SER A 317 -34.15 -32.64 2.59
N GLU A 318 -33.84 -31.58 1.85
CA GLU A 318 -32.70 -31.54 0.92
C GLU A 318 -31.31 -31.50 1.59
N ALA A 319 -31.26 -31.15 2.88
CA ALA A 319 -30.04 -31.05 3.69
C ALA A 319 -30.03 -32.02 4.88
N TRP A 320 -31.10 -32.83 5.06
CA TRP A 320 -31.31 -33.62 6.26
C TRP A 320 -30.30 -34.76 6.43
N ASP A 321 -29.77 -35.30 5.33
CA ASP A 321 -28.70 -36.32 5.34
C ASP A 321 -27.40 -35.80 5.98
N VAL A 322 -27.23 -34.48 6.11
CA VAL A 322 -26.07 -33.84 6.76
C VAL A 322 -26.46 -33.22 8.12
N LEU A 323 -27.61 -32.54 8.19
CA LEU A 323 -28.10 -31.91 9.41
C LEU A 323 -28.53 -32.95 10.48
N GLY A 324 -29.19 -34.03 10.05
CA GLY A 324 -29.74 -35.07 10.92
C GLY A 324 -28.68 -35.84 11.71
N PRO A 325 -27.63 -36.40 11.07
CA PRO A 325 -26.54 -37.07 11.78
C PRO A 325 -25.78 -36.14 12.74
N ALA A 326 -25.56 -34.88 12.36
CA ALA A 326 -24.93 -33.90 13.24
C ALA A 326 -25.80 -33.59 14.49
N LEU A 327 -27.11 -33.41 14.32
CA LEU A 327 -28.05 -33.28 15.44
C LEU A 327 -28.01 -34.52 16.35
N GLN A 328 -28.01 -35.72 15.79
CA GLN A 328 -27.90 -36.97 16.56
C GLN A 328 -26.59 -37.07 17.34
N GLU A 329 -25.47 -36.65 16.76
CA GLU A 329 -24.16 -36.66 17.44
C GLU A 329 -24.10 -35.66 18.60
N VAL A 330 -24.67 -34.45 18.46
CA VAL A 330 -24.79 -33.50 19.58
C VAL A 330 -25.75 -34.02 20.66
N VAL A 331 -26.86 -34.67 20.28
CA VAL A 331 -27.77 -35.35 21.24
C VAL A 331 -27.02 -36.44 22.01
N ARG A 332 -26.17 -37.23 21.34
CA ARG A 332 -25.43 -38.36 21.91
C ARG A 332 -24.27 -37.94 22.82
N THR A 333 -23.63 -36.81 22.52
CA THR A 333 -22.38 -36.38 23.18
C THR A 333 -22.53 -35.20 24.13
N GLY A 334 -23.52 -34.33 23.92
CA GLY A 334 -23.62 -33.02 24.57
C GLY A 334 -22.57 -31.99 24.10
N VAL A 335 -21.69 -32.36 23.16
CA VAL A 335 -20.62 -31.49 22.65
C VAL A 335 -21.13 -30.70 21.45
N SER A 336 -20.86 -29.38 21.42
CA SER A 336 -21.30 -28.54 20.29
C SER A 336 -20.63 -28.94 18.97
N PHE A 337 -21.44 -29.12 17.92
CA PHE A 337 -20.94 -29.38 16.57
C PHE A 337 -20.66 -28.07 15.83
N ARG A 338 -19.65 -28.07 14.95
CA ARG A 338 -19.36 -26.99 13.99
C ARG A 338 -18.88 -27.62 12.67
N SER A 339 -19.28 -27.02 11.55
CA SER A 339 -18.72 -27.30 10.23
C SER A 339 -18.55 -25.98 9.46
N ASP A 340 -17.44 -25.86 8.73
CA ASP A 340 -17.04 -24.65 7.99
C ASP A 340 -17.07 -24.92 6.48
N ASN A 341 -17.56 -23.96 5.70
CA ASN A 341 -17.67 -24.01 4.24
C ASN A 341 -18.39 -25.27 3.70
N ASN A 342 -19.31 -25.82 4.48
CA ASN A 342 -19.97 -27.10 4.20
C ASN A 342 -20.89 -26.97 2.98
N ASP A 343 -20.72 -27.85 1.99
CA ASP A 343 -21.58 -27.93 0.81
C ASP A 343 -22.98 -28.41 1.23
N LEU A 344 -23.95 -27.50 1.18
CA LEU A 344 -25.33 -27.73 1.56
C LEU A 344 -26.23 -27.13 0.47
N ALA A 345 -26.82 -28.01 -0.33
CA ALA A 345 -27.78 -27.59 -1.34
C ALA A 345 -29.07 -27.12 -0.66
N LEU A 346 -29.56 -25.92 -0.98
CA LEU A 346 -30.77 -25.34 -0.35
C LEU A 346 -31.83 -24.97 -1.40
N PHE A 347 -33.07 -25.42 -1.21
CA PHE A 347 -34.21 -25.00 -2.01
C PHE A 347 -34.85 -23.75 -1.40
N ARG A 348 -34.42 -22.55 -1.86
CA ARG A 348 -34.87 -21.27 -1.28
C ARG A 348 -35.35 -20.20 -2.29
N ARG A 349 -35.13 -20.39 -3.60
CA ARG A 349 -35.57 -19.46 -4.68
C ARG A 349 -36.31 -20.14 -5.83
N GLY A 350 -36.95 -21.28 -5.56
CA GLY A 350 -37.72 -22.05 -6.57
C GLY A 350 -36.91 -23.08 -7.36
N PHE A 351 -35.61 -23.15 -7.12
CA PHE A 351 -34.69 -24.20 -7.58
C PHE A 351 -33.75 -24.59 -6.41
N LEU A 352 -33.00 -25.68 -6.59
CA LEU A 352 -32.02 -26.15 -5.62
C LEU A 352 -30.70 -25.41 -5.83
N GLU A 353 -30.33 -24.54 -4.90
CA GLU A 353 -29.10 -23.73 -4.99
C GLU A 353 -27.87 -24.51 -4.48
N GLU A 354 -26.74 -24.37 -5.17
CA GLU A 354 -25.42 -24.64 -4.60
C GLU A 354 -25.10 -23.55 -3.58
N THR A 355 -24.98 -23.94 -2.30
CA THR A 355 -24.58 -23.05 -1.21
C THR A 355 -23.49 -23.70 -0.34
N HIS A 356 -22.57 -22.89 0.16
CA HIS A 356 -21.57 -23.31 1.14
C HIS A 356 -21.79 -22.54 2.43
N ILE A 357 -21.88 -23.23 3.56
CA ILE A 357 -22.34 -22.65 4.82
C ILE A 357 -21.39 -23.02 5.95
N CYS A 358 -21.00 -22.03 6.74
CA CYS A 358 -20.42 -22.25 8.07
C CYS A 358 -21.56 -22.27 9.10
N TRP A 359 -21.69 -23.35 9.86
CA TRP A 359 -22.81 -23.56 10.78
C TRP A 359 -22.40 -24.34 12.03
N SER A 360 -23.23 -24.23 13.07
CA SER A 360 -22.94 -24.86 14.36
C SER A 360 -24.22 -25.24 15.10
N LEU A 361 -24.16 -26.30 15.90
CA LEU A 361 -25.24 -26.74 16.78
C LEU A 361 -24.75 -26.66 18.22
N THR A 362 -25.22 -25.65 18.96
CA THR A 362 -24.97 -25.51 20.40
C THR A 362 -26.17 -26.08 21.17
N PRO A 363 -26.01 -27.15 21.97
CA PRO A 363 -27.10 -27.70 22.78
C PRO A 363 -27.53 -26.73 23.88
N LEU A 364 -28.83 -26.65 24.11
CA LEU A 364 -29.47 -25.80 25.12
C LEU A 364 -30.02 -26.67 26.26
N TYR A 365 -29.79 -26.24 27.50
CA TYR A 365 -30.16 -27.00 28.70
C TYR A 365 -31.15 -26.20 29.57
N GLY A 366 -32.27 -26.83 29.93
CA GLY A 366 -33.35 -26.20 30.72
C GLY A 366 -33.14 -26.31 32.23
N GLY A 367 -31.93 -26.01 32.72
CA GLY A 367 -31.58 -26.19 34.15
C GLY A 367 -31.51 -27.65 34.61
N THR A 368 -31.39 -28.60 33.67
CA THR A 368 -31.22 -30.03 33.92
C THR A 368 -30.18 -30.59 32.94
N GLU A 369 -29.70 -31.82 33.16
CA GLU A 369 -28.80 -32.53 32.24
C GLU A 369 -29.42 -32.85 30.87
N ARG A 370 -30.74 -32.68 30.71
CA ARG A 370 -31.45 -32.91 29.45
C ARG A 370 -31.34 -31.71 28.51
N ILE A 371 -30.88 -31.96 27.29
CA ILE A 371 -30.97 -31.03 26.16
C ILE A 371 -32.45 -30.76 25.83
N VAL A 372 -32.84 -29.50 25.78
CA VAL A 372 -34.21 -29.04 25.45
C VAL A 372 -34.34 -28.46 24.03
N GLY A 373 -33.21 -28.20 23.38
CA GLY A 373 -33.13 -27.72 22.00
C GLY A 373 -31.71 -27.39 21.58
N PHE A 374 -31.56 -26.78 20.41
CA PHE A 374 -30.29 -26.36 19.84
C PHE A 374 -30.37 -24.92 19.35
N TYR A 375 -29.30 -24.15 19.56
CA TYR A 375 -29.07 -22.86 18.94
C TYR A 375 -28.12 -23.01 17.75
N ASN A 376 -28.42 -22.31 16.66
CA ASN A 376 -27.65 -22.30 15.42
C ASN A 376 -27.62 -20.88 14.83
N ALA A 377 -26.42 -20.41 14.49
CA ALA A 377 -26.18 -19.11 13.87
C ALA A 377 -25.33 -19.30 12.59
N PRO A 378 -25.93 -19.77 11.49
CA PRO A 378 -25.20 -20.09 10.28
C PRO A 378 -24.88 -18.80 9.49
N PHE A 379 -23.74 -18.81 8.80
CA PHE A 379 -23.40 -17.78 7.82
C PHE A 379 -22.95 -18.42 6.51
N GLU A 380 -23.35 -17.80 5.41
CA GLU A 380 -23.09 -18.31 4.07
C GLU A 380 -21.71 -17.84 3.57
N THR A 381 -20.93 -18.77 3.02
CA THR A 381 -19.61 -18.53 2.40
C THR A 381 -19.58 -18.91 0.92
N THR A 382 -20.74 -19.20 0.32
CA THR A 382 -20.91 -19.59 -1.08
C THR A 382 -20.09 -18.75 -2.05
N ASP A 383 -20.22 -17.42 -2.00
CA ASP A 383 -19.58 -16.54 -2.98
C ASP A 383 -18.04 -16.55 -2.85
N LEU A 384 -17.50 -16.78 -1.64
CA LEU A 384 -16.08 -16.98 -1.40
C LEU A 384 -15.59 -18.29 -2.06
N VAL A 385 -16.28 -19.39 -1.81
CA VAL A 385 -15.91 -20.72 -2.34
C VAL A 385 -16.06 -20.76 -3.86
N LEU A 386 -17.15 -20.20 -4.41
CA LEU A 386 -17.36 -20.07 -5.85
C LEU A 386 -16.29 -19.20 -6.50
N SER A 387 -15.94 -18.05 -5.90
CA SER A 387 -14.88 -17.17 -6.42
C SER A 387 -13.52 -17.87 -6.41
N GLN A 388 -13.20 -18.65 -5.37
CA GLN A 388 -11.96 -19.43 -5.29
C GLN A 388 -11.93 -20.52 -6.39
N ARG A 389 -13.00 -21.30 -6.55
CA ARG A 389 -13.10 -22.35 -7.58
C ARG A 389 -12.99 -21.79 -9.00
N ARG A 390 -13.69 -20.68 -9.29
CA ARG A 390 -13.70 -20.01 -10.60
C ARG A 390 -12.34 -19.38 -10.92
N MET A 391 -11.69 -18.74 -9.95
CA MET A 391 -10.32 -18.22 -10.13
C MET A 391 -9.30 -19.35 -10.32
N GLY A 392 -9.42 -20.45 -9.57
CA GLY A 392 -8.61 -21.66 -9.77
C GLY A 392 -8.76 -22.23 -11.19
N THR A 393 -9.97 -22.17 -11.76
CA THR A 393 -10.24 -22.59 -13.16
C THR A 393 -9.52 -21.67 -14.16
N ILE A 394 -9.61 -20.35 -13.99
CA ILE A 394 -8.89 -19.37 -14.85
C ILE A 394 -7.37 -19.58 -14.76
N ASN A 395 -6.85 -19.82 -13.56
CA ASN A 395 -5.42 -20.10 -13.34
C ASN A 395 -4.97 -21.41 -14.02
N LYS A 396 -5.76 -22.49 -13.93
CA LYS A 396 -5.49 -23.76 -14.61
C LYS A 396 -5.53 -23.61 -16.13
N VAL A 397 -6.53 -22.90 -16.68
CA VAL A 397 -6.59 -22.54 -18.10
C VAL A 397 -5.34 -21.76 -18.50
N SER A 398 -4.97 -20.71 -17.77
CA SER A 398 -3.76 -19.93 -18.04
C SER A 398 -2.47 -20.79 -18.01
N GLU A 399 -2.36 -21.75 -17.08
CA GLU A 399 -1.23 -22.67 -17.02
C GLU A 399 -1.18 -23.65 -18.20
N SER A 400 -2.32 -24.20 -18.63
CA SER A 400 -2.40 -25.03 -19.84
C SER A 400 -2.05 -24.23 -21.08
N LEU A 401 -2.58 -23.00 -21.22
CA LEU A 401 -2.31 -22.14 -22.38
C LEU A 401 -0.85 -21.71 -22.50
N ARG A 402 -0.11 -21.55 -21.39
CA ARG A 402 1.35 -21.32 -21.42
C ARG A 402 2.15 -22.46 -22.06
N LYS A 403 1.55 -23.63 -22.28
CA LYS A 403 2.17 -24.80 -22.93
C LYS A 403 1.87 -24.87 -24.44
N ALA A 404 1.01 -23.98 -24.96
CA ALA A 404 0.61 -23.95 -26.35
C ALA A 404 1.55 -23.10 -27.23
N THR A 405 2.27 -23.79 -28.11
CA THR A 405 3.25 -23.23 -29.06
C THR A 405 2.70 -23.01 -30.47
N SER A 406 1.41 -23.31 -30.68
CA SER A 406 0.71 -23.13 -31.95
C SER A 406 -0.80 -23.00 -31.73
N ILE A 407 -1.53 -22.40 -32.68
CA ILE A 407 -3.00 -22.28 -32.63
C ILE A 407 -3.69 -23.64 -32.41
N LYS A 408 -3.19 -24.73 -33.03
CA LYS A 408 -3.79 -26.06 -32.86
C LYS A 408 -3.52 -26.68 -31.48
N SER A 409 -2.37 -26.40 -30.86
CA SER A 409 -2.12 -26.82 -29.47
C SER A 409 -2.87 -25.95 -28.45
N PHE A 410 -3.12 -24.68 -28.79
CA PHE A 410 -3.92 -23.76 -27.99
C PHE A 410 -5.35 -24.26 -27.77
N TRP A 411 -6.06 -24.68 -28.82
CA TRP A 411 -7.44 -25.15 -28.68
C TRP A 411 -7.57 -26.34 -27.74
N LYS A 412 -6.67 -27.33 -27.85
CA LYS A 412 -6.62 -28.43 -26.88
C LYS A 412 -6.34 -27.93 -25.46
N ALA A 413 -5.38 -27.02 -25.29
CA ALA A 413 -5.02 -26.48 -23.99
C ALA A 413 -6.13 -25.67 -23.31
N VAL A 414 -7.08 -25.08 -24.07
CA VAL A 414 -8.32 -24.51 -23.51
C VAL A 414 -9.15 -25.60 -22.82
N LEU A 415 -9.38 -26.71 -23.52
CA LEU A 415 -10.20 -27.82 -23.00
C LEU A 415 -9.52 -28.53 -21.83
N ASP A 416 -8.23 -28.89 -21.96
CA ASP A 416 -7.41 -29.47 -20.89
C ASP A 416 -7.37 -28.57 -19.62
N GLY A 417 -7.53 -27.25 -19.79
CA GLY A 417 -7.62 -26.26 -18.70
C GLY A 417 -8.99 -26.17 -18.03
N LEU A 418 -10.07 -26.45 -18.76
CA LEU A 418 -11.46 -26.41 -18.26
C LEU A 418 -11.93 -27.74 -17.68
N GLU A 419 -11.28 -28.87 -18.02
CA GLU A 419 -11.75 -30.22 -17.71
C GLU A 419 -12.10 -30.40 -16.23
N ASP A 420 -11.20 -30.12 -15.29
CA ASP A 420 -11.38 -30.41 -13.85
C ASP A 420 -12.61 -29.75 -13.18
N ASN A 421 -13.08 -28.56 -13.62
CA ASN A 421 -14.17 -27.87 -12.92
C ASN A 421 -15.54 -28.37 -13.40
N HIS A 422 -15.89 -29.58 -12.99
CA HIS A 422 -17.15 -30.24 -13.35
C HIS A 422 -18.41 -29.44 -12.94
N ARG A 423 -18.31 -28.50 -11.97
CA ARG A 423 -19.46 -27.77 -11.40
C ARG A 423 -19.79 -26.47 -12.14
N ASP A 424 -18.81 -25.63 -12.46
CA ASP A 424 -19.06 -24.45 -13.32
C ASP A 424 -18.87 -24.74 -14.82
N VAL A 425 -18.33 -25.91 -15.18
CA VAL A 425 -18.23 -26.44 -16.55
C VAL A 425 -18.91 -27.83 -16.64
N PRO A 426 -20.26 -27.89 -16.57
CA PRO A 426 -20.98 -29.16 -16.75
C PRO A 426 -20.79 -29.76 -18.15
N PHE A 427 -20.64 -28.92 -19.18
CA PHE A 427 -20.19 -29.28 -20.53
C PHE A 427 -19.45 -28.13 -21.20
N ALA A 428 -18.69 -28.43 -22.27
CA ALA A 428 -18.15 -27.43 -23.19
C ALA A 428 -18.04 -27.96 -24.64
N LEU A 429 -18.00 -27.03 -25.60
CA LEU A 429 -17.72 -27.28 -27.03
C LEU A 429 -16.72 -26.23 -27.51
N LEU A 430 -15.70 -26.62 -28.28
CA LEU A 430 -14.78 -25.67 -28.90
C LEU A 430 -14.73 -25.85 -30.41
N TYR A 431 -15.03 -24.78 -31.14
CA TYR A 431 -15.01 -24.72 -32.59
C TYR A 431 -13.98 -23.70 -33.09
N SER A 432 -13.01 -24.09 -33.91
CA SER A 432 -12.17 -23.14 -34.65
C SER A 432 -12.90 -22.60 -35.88
N VAL A 433 -12.53 -21.41 -36.36
CA VAL A 433 -13.12 -20.75 -37.54
C VAL A 433 -12.11 -20.76 -38.69
N GLY A 434 -12.39 -21.58 -39.71
CA GLY A 434 -11.61 -21.65 -40.95
C GLY A 434 -12.33 -21.02 -42.14
N GLU A 435 -11.60 -20.84 -43.23
CA GLU A 435 -12.20 -20.61 -44.55
C GLU A 435 -12.58 -21.98 -45.14
N ALA A 436 -13.76 -22.09 -45.73
CA ALA A 436 -14.18 -23.32 -46.38
C ALA A 436 -13.41 -23.49 -47.69
N GLU A 437 -12.87 -24.68 -47.93
CA GLU A 437 -12.32 -25.05 -49.24
C GLU A 437 -13.43 -24.91 -50.30
N GLU A 438 -13.23 -24.01 -51.27
CA GLU A 438 -14.20 -23.81 -52.35
C GLU A 438 -14.16 -24.99 -53.31
N ALA A 439 -15.00 -26.00 -53.05
CA ALA A 439 -15.36 -26.99 -54.06
C ALA A 439 -15.93 -26.25 -55.30
N ASP A 440 -15.30 -26.48 -56.45
CA ASP A 440 -15.53 -25.76 -57.70
C ASP A 440 -17.02 -25.47 -58.01
N HIS A 441 -17.40 -24.18 -58.06
CA HIS A 441 -17.81 -23.51 -59.31
C HIS A 441 -18.52 -22.13 -59.10
N GLN A 442 -18.06 -21.18 -59.93
CA GLN A 442 -18.80 -20.03 -60.49
C GLN A 442 -19.15 -18.77 -59.65
N SER A 443 -18.76 -17.64 -60.26
CA SER A 443 -19.46 -16.34 -60.28
C SER A 443 -19.30 -15.37 -59.11
N SER A 444 -18.39 -14.42 -59.30
CA SER A 444 -18.25 -13.20 -58.53
C SER A 444 -19.46 -12.26 -58.66
N SER A 445 -20.13 -11.93 -57.55
CA SER A 445 -20.69 -10.59 -57.27
C SER A 445 -21.28 -10.48 -55.85
N SER A 446 -21.44 -9.25 -55.37
CA SER A 446 -22.07 -8.83 -54.10
C SER A 446 -21.17 -8.85 -52.84
N GLY A 447 -20.81 -7.65 -52.38
CA GLY A 447 -20.06 -7.45 -51.15
C GLY A 447 -20.91 -7.59 -49.88
N SER A 448 -21.10 -8.82 -49.41
CA SER A 448 -21.59 -9.12 -48.06
C SER A 448 -20.45 -9.69 -47.22
N THR A 449 -20.13 -9.08 -46.07
CA THR A 449 -18.92 -9.39 -45.27
C THR A 449 -18.89 -10.79 -44.62
N ILE A 450 -19.94 -11.60 -44.80
CA ILE A 450 -19.91 -13.04 -44.50
C ILE A 450 -19.38 -13.77 -45.74
N SER A 451 -18.05 -13.84 -45.80
CA SER A 451 -17.32 -14.83 -46.61
C SER A 451 -17.65 -16.26 -46.16
N SER A 452 -17.24 -17.25 -46.94
CA SER A 452 -17.44 -18.70 -46.75
C SER A 452 -16.66 -19.26 -45.55
N LYS A 453 -17.00 -18.80 -44.33
CA LYS A 453 -16.40 -19.29 -43.09
C LYS A 453 -17.15 -20.49 -42.53
N SER A 454 -16.40 -21.56 -42.26
CA SER A 454 -16.88 -22.77 -41.60
C SER A 454 -16.25 -22.92 -40.22
N CYS A 455 -17.03 -23.41 -39.27
CA CYS A 455 -16.54 -23.82 -37.96
C CYS A 455 -16.20 -25.31 -37.98
N TYR A 456 -15.09 -25.67 -37.34
CA TYR A 456 -14.58 -27.05 -37.22
C TYR A 456 -14.45 -27.42 -35.74
N LEU A 457 -14.93 -28.60 -35.35
CA LEU A 457 -14.90 -29.04 -33.95
C LEU A 457 -13.48 -29.44 -33.53
N GLU A 458 -12.92 -28.70 -32.56
CA GLU A 458 -11.60 -29.00 -31.96
C GLU A 458 -11.73 -29.95 -30.75
N GLY A 459 -12.90 -29.99 -30.10
CA GLY A 459 -13.19 -30.96 -29.04
C GLY A 459 -14.45 -30.66 -28.22
N THR A 460 -14.82 -31.62 -27.38
CA THR A 460 -15.99 -31.57 -26.48
C THR A 460 -15.60 -31.92 -25.04
N ILE A 461 -16.40 -31.43 -24.08
CA ILE A 461 -16.35 -31.81 -22.66
C ILE A 461 -17.79 -32.14 -22.24
N GLY A 462 -18.02 -33.31 -21.65
CA GLY A 462 -19.36 -33.77 -21.21
C GLY A 462 -20.35 -34.12 -22.34
N ILE A 463 -19.98 -33.90 -23.61
CA ILE A 463 -20.82 -34.21 -24.78
C ILE A 463 -20.18 -35.37 -25.57
N PRO A 464 -20.90 -36.49 -25.81
CA PRO A 464 -20.40 -37.62 -26.60
C PRO A 464 -19.96 -37.23 -28.02
N LEU A 465 -19.01 -37.98 -28.57
CA LEU A 465 -18.63 -37.87 -29.99
C LEU A 465 -19.81 -38.27 -30.88
N GLY A 466 -20.09 -37.48 -31.92
CA GLY A 466 -21.21 -37.70 -32.84
C GLY A 466 -22.59 -37.26 -32.32
N HIS A 467 -22.66 -36.46 -31.26
CA HIS A 467 -23.91 -35.87 -30.75
C HIS A 467 -24.42 -34.77 -31.68
N ASP A 468 -25.75 -34.61 -31.83
CA ASP A 468 -26.37 -33.57 -32.68
C ASP A 468 -26.04 -32.12 -32.25
N ALA A 469 -25.56 -31.95 -31.01
CA ALA A 469 -25.07 -30.69 -30.46
C ALA A 469 -23.59 -30.40 -30.79
N ALA A 470 -22.85 -31.39 -31.29
CA ALA A 470 -21.42 -31.34 -31.60
C ALA A 470 -21.10 -31.90 -33.01
N PRO A 471 -21.74 -31.41 -34.09
CA PRO A 471 -21.37 -31.80 -35.45
C PRO A 471 -19.94 -31.34 -35.77
N GLU A 472 -19.19 -32.17 -36.49
CA GLU A 472 -17.75 -31.96 -36.76
C GLU A 472 -17.46 -30.68 -37.57
N GLN A 473 -18.38 -30.29 -38.46
CA GLN A 473 -18.28 -29.08 -39.29
C GLN A 473 -19.62 -28.33 -39.34
N ILE A 474 -19.56 -26.99 -39.33
CA ILE A 474 -20.72 -26.09 -39.33
C ILE A 474 -20.50 -24.94 -40.33
N ASP A 475 -21.33 -24.84 -41.37
CA ASP A 475 -21.35 -23.69 -42.29
C ASP A 475 -22.10 -22.50 -41.65
N LEU A 476 -21.39 -21.41 -41.34
CA LEU A 476 -21.96 -20.22 -40.70
C LEU A 476 -22.91 -19.41 -41.59
N LYS A 477 -22.99 -19.71 -42.90
CA LYS A 477 -23.80 -19.00 -43.91
C LYS A 477 -25.02 -19.80 -44.34
N ARG A 478 -24.92 -21.13 -44.45
CA ARG A 478 -25.99 -22.02 -44.93
C ARG A 478 -26.82 -22.67 -43.81
N SER A 479 -26.24 -22.94 -42.64
CA SER A 479 -26.95 -23.60 -41.53
C SER A 479 -27.86 -22.64 -40.75
N TYR A 480 -28.98 -23.14 -40.23
CA TYR A 480 -29.92 -22.40 -39.38
C TYR A 480 -30.33 -23.16 -38.11
N GLN A 481 -29.74 -24.34 -37.89
CA GLN A 481 -29.96 -25.22 -36.74
C GLN A 481 -28.76 -25.16 -35.79
N GLY A 482 -28.86 -25.82 -34.62
CA GLY A 482 -27.78 -25.84 -33.63
C GLY A 482 -27.50 -24.47 -33.02
N PHE A 483 -26.27 -24.25 -32.58
CA PHE A 483 -25.81 -22.97 -32.01
C PHE A 483 -25.59 -21.84 -33.05
N VAL A 484 -25.81 -22.09 -34.34
CA VAL A 484 -25.44 -21.18 -35.45
C VAL A 484 -26.06 -19.78 -35.36
N PRO A 485 -27.35 -19.59 -35.03
CA PRO A 485 -27.91 -18.24 -34.85
C PRO A 485 -27.16 -17.45 -33.78
N SER A 486 -26.77 -18.12 -32.70
CA SER A 486 -26.11 -17.54 -31.54
C SER A 486 -24.60 -17.36 -31.76
N PHE A 487 -23.95 -18.17 -32.61
CA PHE A 487 -22.59 -17.92 -33.11
C PHE A 487 -22.55 -16.65 -33.99
N ARG A 488 -23.54 -16.45 -34.85
CA ARG A 488 -23.67 -15.21 -35.66
C ARG A 488 -23.83 -13.98 -34.77
N GLU A 489 -24.66 -14.07 -33.73
CA GLU A 489 -24.86 -12.97 -32.79
C GLU A 489 -23.60 -12.68 -31.96
N ALA A 490 -22.93 -13.71 -31.42
CA ALA A 490 -21.65 -13.54 -30.72
C ALA A 490 -20.54 -12.97 -31.63
N MET A 491 -20.54 -13.29 -32.94
CA MET A 491 -19.63 -12.67 -33.91
C MET A 491 -19.96 -11.19 -34.16
N ARG A 492 -21.24 -10.81 -34.07
CA ARG A 492 -21.74 -9.44 -34.26
C ARG A 492 -21.48 -8.56 -33.03
N THR A 493 -21.69 -9.08 -31.83
CA THR A 493 -21.45 -8.37 -30.57
C THR A 493 -19.97 -8.32 -30.20
N ARG A 494 -19.20 -9.35 -30.57
CA ARG A 494 -17.80 -9.59 -30.14
C ARG A 494 -17.66 -9.80 -28.62
N GLU A 495 -18.76 -10.15 -27.94
CA GLU A 495 -18.87 -10.33 -26.48
C GLU A 495 -19.52 -11.69 -26.10
N PRO A 496 -19.25 -12.23 -24.89
CA PRO A 496 -19.86 -13.47 -24.42
C PRO A 496 -21.39 -13.39 -24.41
N THR A 497 -22.04 -14.27 -25.17
CA THR A 497 -23.50 -14.25 -25.40
C THR A 497 -24.17 -15.40 -24.67
N LEU A 498 -25.11 -15.10 -23.77
CA LEU A 498 -25.88 -16.08 -23.01
C LEU A 498 -27.09 -16.59 -23.82
N VAL A 499 -27.29 -17.90 -23.84
CA VAL A 499 -28.44 -18.59 -24.46
C VAL A 499 -29.20 -19.43 -23.44
N ARG A 500 -30.53 -19.55 -23.61
CA ARG A 500 -31.44 -20.19 -22.64
C ARG A 500 -32.61 -20.91 -23.30
N ILE A 501 -33.08 -21.99 -22.70
CA ILE A 501 -34.28 -22.72 -23.17
C ILE A 501 -35.52 -21.81 -23.08
N ARG A 502 -35.73 -21.16 -21.92
CA ARG A 502 -36.89 -20.28 -21.65
C ARG A 502 -37.06 -19.11 -22.62
N ASP A 503 -35.98 -18.65 -23.23
CA ASP A 503 -35.97 -17.52 -24.15
C ASP A 503 -35.92 -17.97 -25.62
N GLY A 504 -35.98 -19.28 -25.88
CA GLY A 504 -35.92 -19.89 -27.21
C GLY A 504 -34.55 -19.86 -27.91
N THR A 505 -33.51 -19.36 -27.23
CA THR A 505 -32.17 -19.17 -27.80
C THR A 505 -31.23 -20.38 -27.64
N LEU A 506 -31.62 -21.36 -26.81
CA LEU A 506 -30.99 -22.66 -26.66
C LEU A 506 -32.04 -23.76 -26.94
N PRO A 507 -32.02 -24.41 -28.11
CA PRO A 507 -32.97 -25.49 -28.42
C PRO A 507 -32.82 -26.69 -27.48
N GLU A 508 -33.93 -27.13 -26.87
CA GLU A 508 -33.96 -28.21 -25.89
C GLU A 508 -33.54 -29.56 -26.49
N ASP A 509 -33.88 -29.81 -27.76
CA ASP A 509 -33.48 -31.00 -28.53
C ASP A 509 -31.96 -31.28 -28.49
N LEU A 510 -31.13 -30.22 -28.46
CA LEU A 510 -29.66 -30.33 -28.45
C LEU A 510 -29.10 -30.79 -27.08
N LEU A 511 -29.92 -30.73 -26.03
CA LEU A 511 -29.51 -31.03 -24.66
C LEU A 511 -29.84 -32.48 -24.26
N HIS A 512 -30.68 -33.16 -25.03
CA HIS A 512 -30.97 -34.58 -24.88
C HIS A 512 -29.76 -35.43 -25.29
N GLY A 513 -29.21 -36.21 -24.36
CA GLY A 513 -28.07 -37.11 -24.58
C GLY A 513 -26.73 -36.63 -24.01
N ILE A 514 -26.66 -35.37 -23.55
CA ILE A 514 -25.47 -34.81 -22.88
C ILE A 514 -25.19 -35.57 -21.57
N GLN A 515 -23.92 -35.87 -21.30
CA GLN A 515 -23.47 -36.51 -20.06
C GLN A 515 -23.14 -35.44 -19.01
N TRP A 516 -24.18 -34.94 -18.34
CA TRP A 516 -24.11 -33.85 -17.38
C TRP A 516 -23.10 -34.12 -16.26
N ARG A 517 -21.99 -33.38 -16.26
CA ARG A 517 -20.97 -33.44 -15.21
C ARG A 517 -21.38 -32.62 -13.97
N GLY A 518 -20.62 -32.74 -12.90
CA GLY A 518 -20.80 -31.94 -11.68
C GLY A 518 -21.96 -32.43 -10.83
N PHE A 519 -23.14 -31.85 -11.04
CA PHE A 519 -24.36 -32.18 -10.29
C PHE A 519 -25.23 -33.26 -10.94
N GLY A 520 -24.95 -33.64 -12.20
CA GLY A 520 -25.76 -34.63 -12.95
C GLY A 520 -27.13 -34.12 -13.41
N GLU A 521 -27.43 -32.84 -13.14
CA GLU A 521 -28.68 -32.16 -13.52
C GLU A 521 -28.56 -31.52 -14.90
N ALA A 522 -29.66 -31.48 -15.65
CA ALA A 522 -29.70 -30.85 -16.97
C ALA A 522 -29.58 -29.32 -16.87
N GLY A 523 -28.57 -28.75 -17.51
CA GLY A 523 -28.35 -27.31 -17.61
C GLY A 523 -29.33 -26.67 -18.59
N THR A 524 -29.92 -25.53 -18.20
CA THR A 524 -30.94 -24.80 -18.99
C THR A 524 -30.45 -23.50 -19.62
N GLU A 525 -29.19 -23.12 -19.33
CA GLU A 525 -28.50 -21.94 -19.86
C GLU A 525 -27.06 -22.31 -20.28
N ALA A 526 -26.53 -21.63 -21.29
CA ALA A 526 -25.15 -21.78 -21.77
C ALA A 526 -24.59 -20.43 -22.26
N ILE A 527 -23.26 -20.28 -22.28
CA ILE A 527 -22.55 -19.06 -22.69
C ILE A 527 -21.74 -19.37 -23.94
N ILE A 528 -21.78 -18.48 -24.94
CA ILE A 528 -21.01 -18.57 -26.18
C ILE A 528 -19.97 -17.46 -26.19
N PHE A 529 -18.70 -17.85 -26.15
CA PHE A 529 -17.54 -16.95 -26.13
C PHE A 529 -16.96 -16.79 -27.55
N PRO A 530 -16.99 -15.59 -28.15
CA PRO A 530 -16.34 -15.32 -29.43
C PRO A 530 -14.84 -15.07 -29.21
N VAL A 531 -14.05 -16.14 -29.31
CA VAL A 531 -12.61 -16.09 -29.04
C VAL A 531 -11.86 -15.39 -30.18
N ARG A 532 -11.20 -14.29 -29.83
CA ARG A 532 -10.41 -13.42 -30.72
C ARG A 532 -9.18 -12.91 -29.95
N PRO A 533 -8.03 -12.66 -30.58
CA PRO A 533 -6.91 -11.99 -29.90
C PRO A 533 -7.31 -10.57 -29.49
N THR A 534 -6.68 -10.01 -28.45
CA THR A 534 -7.10 -8.76 -27.77
C THR A 534 -7.47 -7.61 -28.72
N ASN A 535 -6.61 -7.34 -29.71
CA ASN A 535 -6.78 -6.27 -30.72
C ASN A 535 -7.26 -6.81 -32.09
N GLY A 536 -7.70 -8.06 -32.17
CA GLY A 536 -8.20 -8.68 -33.39
C GLY A 536 -9.67 -8.37 -33.65
N GLU A 537 -9.96 -7.94 -34.88
CA GLU A 537 -11.33 -7.80 -35.42
C GLU A 537 -11.98 -9.14 -35.77
N THR A 538 -11.17 -10.18 -35.97
CA THR A 538 -11.56 -11.52 -36.40
C THR A 538 -11.77 -12.46 -35.22
N VAL A 539 -12.97 -13.05 -35.14
CA VAL A 539 -13.21 -14.23 -34.29
C VAL A 539 -12.53 -15.43 -34.94
N LEU A 540 -11.72 -16.15 -34.16
CA LEU A 540 -10.93 -17.31 -34.59
C LEU A 540 -11.46 -18.63 -34.00
N ALA A 541 -12.24 -18.59 -32.91
CA ALA A 541 -12.96 -19.75 -32.38
C ALA A 541 -14.23 -19.35 -31.63
N PHE A 542 -15.13 -20.30 -31.42
CA PHE A 542 -16.25 -20.22 -30.48
C PHE A 542 -16.10 -21.29 -29.39
N LEU A 543 -16.09 -20.87 -28.13
CA LEU A 543 -16.23 -21.76 -26.98
C LEU A 543 -17.68 -21.68 -26.48
N VAL A 544 -18.39 -22.79 -26.45
CA VAL A 544 -19.68 -22.92 -25.75
C VAL A 544 -19.41 -23.52 -24.37
N LEU A 545 -20.01 -22.97 -23.33
CA LEU A 545 -19.85 -23.40 -21.95
C LEU A 545 -21.22 -23.54 -21.30
N GLY A 546 -21.54 -24.70 -20.72
CA GLY A 546 -22.76 -24.86 -19.94
C GLY A 546 -22.73 -24.04 -18.65
N VAL A 547 -23.88 -23.53 -18.20
CA VAL A 547 -24.01 -22.86 -16.89
C VAL A 547 -24.33 -23.90 -15.81
N ASN A 548 -23.72 -23.75 -14.62
CA ASN A 548 -24.01 -24.55 -13.43
C ASN A 548 -25.53 -24.54 -13.12
N PRO A 549 -26.25 -25.67 -13.19
CA PRO A 549 -27.72 -25.70 -13.06
C PRO A 549 -28.21 -25.26 -11.67
N ARG A 550 -27.34 -25.32 -10.65
CA ARG A 550 -27.64 -24.93 -9.27
C ARG A 550 -27.21 -23.51 -8.91
N ARG A 551 -26.81 -22.68 -9.89
CA ARG A 551 -26.49 -21.26 -9.69
C ARG A 551 -27.15 -20.38 -10.74
N PRO A 552 -27.69 -19.21 -10.35
CA PRO A 552 -28.14 -18.23 -11.34
C PRO A 552 -26.95 -17.65 -12.09
N TYR A 553 -27.18 -17.16 -13.30
CA TYR A 553 -26.23 -16.31 -14.02
C TYR A 553 -26.19 -14.91 -13.37
N ASP A 554 -25.45 -14.82 -12.27
CA ASP A 554 -25.28 -13.64 -11.41
C ASP A 554 -24.06 -12.78 -11.79
N GLU A 555 -23.85 -11.63 -11.13
CA GLU A 555 -22.68 -10.76 -11.35
C GLU A 555 -21.34 -11.50 -11.16
N GLY A 556 -21.29 -12.51 -10.29
CA GLY A 556 -20.13 -13.38 -10.11
C GLY A 556 -19.90 -14.33 -11.28
N TYR A 557 -20.96 -14.80 -11.95
CA TYR A 557 -20.88 -15.58 -13.19
C TYR A 557 -20.47 -14.71 -14.38
N ILE A 558 -21.02 -13.49 -14.49
CA ILE A 558 -20.63 -12.49 -15.51
C ILE A 558 -19.15 -12.12 -15.36
N SER A 559 -18.69 -11.90 -14.13
CA SER A 559 -17.28 -11.60 -13.84
C SER A 559 -16.36 -12.75 -14.22
N PHE A 560 -16.70 -13.99 -13.86
CA PHE A 560 -15.96 -15.19 -14.26
C PHE A 560 -15.89 -15.36 -15.78
N ALA A 561 -17.02 -15.22 -16.48
CA ALA A 561 -17.09 -15.29 -17.94
C ALA A 561 -16.20 -14.21 -18.59
N THR A 562 -16.27 -12.97 -18.11
CA THR A 562 -15.48 -11.85 -18.65
C THR A 562 -13.98 -12.07 -18.45
N LEU A 563 -13.56 -12.54 -17.27
CA LEU A 563 -12.15 -12.86 -16.99
C LEU A 563 -11.64 -14.04 -17.84
N LEU A 564 -12.44 -15.10 -18.01
CA LEU A 564 -12.10 -16.22 -18.88
C LEU A 564 -11.94 -15.77 -20.35
N ASN A 565 -12.88 -14.95 -20.85
CA ASN A 565 -12.83 -14.40 -22.20
C ASN A 565 -11.55 -13.57 -22.44
N ASN A 566 -11.19 -12.71 -21.48
CA ASN A 566 -10.00 -11.87 -21.56
C ASN A 566 -8.70 -12.67 -21.44
N GLN A 567 -8.67 -13.74 -20.63
CA GLN A 567 -7.54 -14.66 -20.55
C GLN A 567 -7.33 -15.41 -21.88
N LEU A 568 -8.42 -15.92 -22.48
CA LEU A 568 -8.38 -16.57 -23.80
C LEU A 568 -7.87 -15.61 -24.87
N ALA A 569 -8.39 -14.38 -24.92
CA ALA A 569 -7.99 -13.36 -25.89
C ALA A 569 -6.51 -12.96 -25.77
N THR A 570 -6.02 -12.79 -24.54
CA THR A 570 -4.63 -12.40 -24.27
C THR A 570 -3.67 -13.52 -24.61
N SER A 571 -3.91 -14.74 -24.12
CA SER A 571 -3.04 -15.88 -24.41
C SER A 571 -3.04 -16.26 -25.90
N LEU A 572 -4.18 -16.13 -26.60
CA LEU A 572 -4.25 -16.40 -28.04
C LEU A 572 -3.39 -15.41 -28.84
N ALA A 573 -3.37 -14.13 -28.45
CA ALA A 573 -2.48 -13.14 -29.04
C ALA A 573 -1.00 -13.51 -28.85
N SER A 574 -0.62 -13.96 -27.64
CA SER A 574 0.75 -14.43 -27.35
C SER A 574 1.14 -15.66 -28.17
N THR A 575 0.28 -16.67 -28.29
CA THR A 575 0.57 -17.88 -29.10
C THR A 575 0.70 -17.56 -30.59
N ILE A 576 -0.13 -16.65 -31.13
CA ILE A 576 -0.02 -16.20 -32.53
C ILE A 576 1.32 -15.50 -32.79
N LEU A 577 1.77 -14.64 -31.86
CA LEU A 577 3.07 -13.97 -31.97
C LEU A 577 4.23 -14.96 -31.89
N PHE A 578 4.18 -15.93 -30.96
CA PHE A 578 5.20 -16.97 -30.82
C PHE A 578 5.30 -17.88 -32.05
N GLU A 579 4.16 -18.23 -32.68
CA GLU A 579 4.13 -19.06 -33.89
C GLU A 579 4.70 -18.32 -35.11
N ASP A 580 4.46 -17.01 -35.24
CA ASP A 580 5.09 -16.16 -36.27
C ASP A 580 6.59 -15.94 -36.02
N GLU A 581 7.01 -15.68 -34.77
CA GLU A 581 8.42 -15.57 -34.41
C GLU A 581 9.19 -16.88 -34.65
N THR A 582 8.60 -18.02 -34.25
CA THR A 582 9.18 -19.36 -34.50
C THR A 582 9.32 -19.66 -36.00
N ARG A 583 8.37 -19.22 -36.83
CA ARG A 583 8.48 -19.30 -38.30
C ARG A 583 9.66 -18.48 -38.81
N ARG A 584 9.68 -17.17 -38.51
CA ARG A 584 10.77 -16.26 -38.92
C ARG A 584 12.14 -16.75 -38.46
N GLY A 585 12.23 -17.35 -37.27
CA GLY A 585 13.46 -17.93 -36.73
C GLY A 585 13.95 -19.15 -37.50
N ARG A 586 13.07 -19.98 -38.08
CA ARG A 586 13.46 -21.07 -38.99
C ARG A 586 13.92 -20.53 -40.34
N ASP A 587 13.17 -19.59 -40.91
CA ASP A 587 13.51 -18.96 -42.19
C ASP A 587 14.91 -18.29 -42.12
N ALA A 588 15.21 -17.64 -40.98
CA ALA A 588 16.53 -17.08 -40.69
C ALA A 588 17.62 -18.14 -40.45
N ALA A 589 17.30 -19.30 -39.86
CA ALA A 589 18.26 -20.38 -39.64
C ALA A 589 18.67 -21.09 -40.95
N GLU A 590 17.76 -21.23 -41.91
CA GLU A 590 18.09 -21.72 -43.26
C GLU A 590 18.95 -20.71 -44.03
N ALA A 591 18.71 -19.41 -43.87
CA ALA A 591 19.61 -18.37 -44.40
C ALA A 591 21.01 -18.41 -43.76
N ALA A 592 21.11 -18.60 -42.44
CA ALA A 592 22.40 -18.72 -41.74
C ALA A 592 23.18 -19.99 -42.12
N ALA A 593 22.49 -21.04 -42.58
CA ALA A 593 23.15 -22.25 -43.11
C ALA A 593 23.88 -21.98 -44.43
N LEU A 594 23.34 -21.08 -45.27
CA LEU A 594 24.00 -20.59 -46.50
C LEU A 594 25.15 -19.61 -46.16
N GLU A 595 24.95 -18.70 -45.21
CA GLU A 595 25.99 -17.78 -44.73
C GLU A 595 27.23 -18.51 -44.18
N LYS A 596 27.06 -19.73 -43.65
CA LYS A 596 28.17 -20.57 -43.19
C LYS A 596 29.14 -20.98 -44.31
N GLU A 597 28.67 -21.15 -45.54
CA GLU A 597 29.53 -21.46 -46.69
C GLU A 597 30.30 -20.21 -47.14
N GLU A 598 29.63 -19.06 -47.14
CA GLU A 598 30.21 -17.72 -47.34
C GLU A 598 31.27 -17.36 -46.27
N LEU A 599 31.10 -17.84 -45.03
CA LEU A 599 32.05 -17.66 -43.92
C LEU A 599 33.47 -18.14 -44.24
N THR A 600 33.61 -19.12 -45.13
CA THR A 600 34.93 -19.62 -45.56
C THR A 600 35.67 -18.56 -46.40
N GLN A 601 34.95 -17.80 -47.23
CA GLN A 601 35.49 -16.63 -47.94
C GLN A 601 35.66 -15.43 -46.99
N GLN A 602 34.85 -15.36 -45.92
CA GLN A 602 35.05 -14.34 -44.88
C GLN A 602 36.38 -14.50 -44.11
N LEU A 603 37.07 -15.64 -44.12
CA LEU A 603 38.35 -15.78 -43.38
C LEU A 603 39.50 -14.96 -43.99
N ASP A 604 39.64 -14.94 -45.31
CA ASP A 604 40.60 -14.03 -45.99
C ASP A 604 40.19 -12.56 -45.80
N LEU A 605 38.88 -12.29 -45.80
CA LEU A 605 38.35 -10.97 -45.45
C LEU A 605 38.60 -10.61 -43.98
N GLN A 606 38.62 -11.59 -43.06
CA GLN A 606 38.88 -11.38 -41.63
C GLN A 606 40.34 -10.99 -41.37
N ALA A 607 41.31 -11.55 -42.09
CA ALA A 607 42.70 -11.07 -42.02
C ALA A 607 42.82 -9.58 -42.41
N SER A 608 42.04 -9.14 -43.40
CA SER A 608 41.94 -7.72 -43.78
C SER A 608 41.17 -6.87 -42.75
N ARG A 609 40.03 -7.39 -42.23
CA ARG A 609 39.22 -6.73 -41.20
C ARG A 609 39.99 -6.56 -39.89
N LEU A 610 40.76 -7.55 -39.43
CA LEU A 610 41.55 -7.48 -38.20
C LEU A 610 42.56 -6.33 -38.23
N ARG A 611 43.23 -6.13 -39.38
CA ARG A 611 44.14 -4.99 -39.58
C ARG A 611 43.41 -3.65 -39.55
N ARG A 612 42.24 -3.56 -40.20
CA ARG A 612 41.37 -2.37 -40.09
C ARG A 612 40.78 -2.17 -38.69
N MET A 613 40.58 -3.23 -37.92
CA MET A 613 40.05 -3.17 -36.55
C MET A 613 41.08 -2.63 -35.56
N THR A 614 42.37 -2.95 -35.73
CA THR A 614 43.42 -2.31 -34.92
C THR A 614 43.65 -0.85 -35.34
N GLU A 615 43.62 -0.55 -36.64
CA GLU A 615 43.71 0.82 -37.18
C GLU A 615 42.52 1.71 -36.75
N LEU A 616 41.29 1.20 -36.74
CA LEU A 616 40.07 1.92 -36.34
C LEU A 616 39.70 1.75 -34.85
N SER A 617 40.57 1.15 -34.03
CA SER A 617 40.28 0.92 -32.61
C SER A 617 40.26 2.25 -31.84
N PRO A 618 39.22 2.51 -31.01
CA PRO A 618 39.19 3.68 -30.12
C PRO A 618 40.21 3.59 -28.97
N LEU A 619 40.88 2.45 -28.82
CA LEU A 619 41.93 2.21 -27.83
C LEU A 619 43.31 2.47 -28.46
N GLY A 620 44.20 3.15 -27.73
CA GLY A 620 45.61 3.26 -28.11
C GLY A 620 46.35 1.96 -27.81
N MET A 621 46.42 1.05 -28.78
CA MET A 621 47.04 -0.27 -28.63
C MET A 621 48.54 -0.19 -28.92
N PHE A 622 49.35 -0.88 -28.11
CA PHE A 622 50.81 -0.88 -28.21
C PHE A 622 51.45 -2.24 -27.93
N LEU A 623 52.65 -2.42 -28.49
CA LEU A 623 53.55 -3.55 -28.27
C LEU A 623 54.96 -2.99 -28.02
N THR A 624 55.56 -3.31 -26.88
CA THR A 624 56.93 -2.89 -26.49
C THR A 624 57.83 -4.11 -26.29
N SER A 625 59.15 -3.93 -26.45
CA SER A 625 60.12 -4.94 -26.01
C SER A 625 60.32 -4.89 -24.48
N PRO A 626 60.98 -5.90 -23.86
CA PRO A 626 61.23 -5.93 -22.42
C PRO A 626 61.95 -4.68 -21.87
N GLU A 627 62.73 -4.00 -22.71
CA GLU A 627 63.48 -2.78 -22.39
C GLU A 627 62.61 -1.51 -22.46
N GLY A 628 61.33 -1.60 -22.87
CA GLY A 628 60.40 -0.49 -23.01
C GLY A 628 60.32 0.15 -24.40
N ILE A 629 61.12 -0.34 -25.37
CA ILE A 629 61.15 0.21 -26.73
C ILE A 629 59.86 -0.18 -27.48
N LEU A 630 59.14 0.83 -27.99
CA LEU A 630 57.93 0.62 -28.81
C LEU A 630 58.29 -0.11 -30.11
N ARG A 631 57.53 -1.17 -30.42
CA ARG A 631 57.71 -2.02 -31.62
C ARG A 631 56.57 -1.82 -32.60
N GLU A 632 55.35 -1.88 -32.12
CA GLU A 632 54.13 -1.63 -32.88
C GLU A 632 53.17 -0.81 -32.03
N ALA A 633 52.40 0.09 -32.66
CA ALA A 633 51.27 0.75 -32.05
C ALA A 633 50.30 1.20 -33.15
N ASN A 634 49.01 1.32 -32.81
CA ASN A 634 48.02 1.83 -33.74
C ASN A 634 47.97 3.37 -33.74
N ASP A 635 47.32 3.94 -34.74
CA ASP A 635 47.14 5.37 -34.94
C ASP A 635 46.64 6.08 -33.66
N ARG A 636 45.66 5.48 -32.98
CA ARG A 636 45.04 6.03 -31.77
C ARG A 636 46.01 6.16 -30.59
N PHE A 637 47.03 5.31 -30.49
CA PHE A 637 48.07 5.44 -29.46
C PHE A 637 48.87 6.74 -29.63
N TYR A 638 49.25 7.06 -30.87
CA TYR A 638 50.01 8.28 -31.17
C TYR A 638 49.16 9.54 -30.95
N GLU A 639 47.87 9.51 -31.32
CA GLU A 639 46.92 10.60 -31.03
C GLU A 639 46.79 10.88 -29.52
N MET A 640 46.54 9.83 -28.72
CA MET A 640 46.33 9.99 -27.28
C MET A 640 47.59 10.42 -26.53
N THR A 641 48.77 9.89 -26.92
CA THR A 641 50.04 10.18 -26.23
C THR A 641 50.80 11.39 -26.79
N GLY A 642 50.45 11.88 -27.98
CA GLY A 642 51.14 12.98 -28.65
C GLY A 642 52.53 12.62 -29.23
N HIS A 643 52.91 11.34 -29.26
CA HIS A 643 54.19 10.91 -29.85
C HIS A 643 54.18 10.96 -31.39
N SER A 644 55.30 11.37 -31.99
CA SER A 644 55.50 11.31 -33.45
C SER A 644 55.82 9.88 -33.90
N ARG A 645 55.26 9.47 -35.04
CA ARG A 645 55.50 8.14 -35.65
C ARG A 645 56.93 7.96 -36.16
N ASP A 646 57.60 9.04 -36.55
CA ASP A 646 58.95 9.00 -37.12
C ASP A 646 60.07 8.91 -36.05
N ALA A 647 59.70 9.00 -34.77
CA ALA A 647 60.65 8.99 -33.65
C ALA A 647 61.01 7.55 -33.22
N GLN A 648 61.93 6.91 -33.94
CA GLN A 648 62.48 5.60 -33.53
C GLN A 648 63.46 5.73 -32.34
N GLY A 649 62.91 5.81 -31.11
CA GLY A 649 63.66 5.75 -29.86
C GLY A 649 62.79 5.99 -28.61
N ASP A 650 63.14 5.32 -27.51
CA ASP A 650 62.60 5.41 -26.13
C ASP A 650 61.30 6.21 -25.89
N VAL A 651 60.18 5.49 -25.81
CA VAL A 651 58.96 5.99 -25.17
C VAL A 651 59.15 5.96 -23.64
N SER A 652 59.69 7.06 -23.11
CA SER A 652 59.86 7.23 -21.67
C SER A 652 58.51 7.45 -20.98
N TRP A 653 57.86 6.36 -20.58
CA TRP A 653 56.54 6.34 -19.94
C TRP A 653 56.39 7.34 -18.79
N ALA A 654 57.42 7.53 -17.96
CA ALA A 654 57.40 8.50 -16.87
C ALA A 654 57.21 9.95 -17.33
N ASN A 655 57.67 10.32 -18.53
CA ASN A 655 57.54 11.68 -19.06
C ASN A 655 56.11 12.00 -19.55
N LEU A 656 55.35 10.99 -19.96
CA LEU A 656 53.96 11.11 -20.43
C LEU A 656 52.96 11.43 -19.31
N MET A 657 53.33 11.29 -18.04
CA MET A 657 52.38 11.33 -16.93
C MET A 657 52.36 12.66 -16.18
N LYS A 658 51.17 13.13 -15.79
CA LYS A 658 50.98 14.34 -14.97
C LYS A 658 50.66 13.95 -13.53
N ASN A 659 51.72 13.85 -12.72
CA ASN A 659 51.72 13.46 -11.30
C ASN A 659 51.36 11.98 -11.02
N SER A 660 51.28 11.11 -12.03
CA SER A 660 51.02 9.65 -11.86
C SER A 660 52.26 8.75 -12.03
N GLY A 661 53.48 9.31 -12.10
CA GLY A 661 54.71 8.56 -12.41
C GLY A 661 54.92 7.33 -11.52
N SER A 662 54.85 7.48 -10.20
CA SER A 662 55.06 6.40 -9.24
C SER A 662 54.06 5.23 -9.34
N VAL A 663 52.89 5.45 -9.94
CA VAL A 663 51.90 4.39 -10.21
C VAL A 663 52.32 3.60 -11.46
N MET A 664 52.84 4.30 -12.47
CA MET A 664 53.37 3.67 -13.68
C MET A 664 54.67 2.90 -13.40
N ASP A 665 55.56 3.42 -12.55
CA ASP A 665 56.81 2.73 -12.16
C ASP A 665 56.53 1.39 -11.46
N GLN A 666 55.52 1.34 -10.58
CA GLN A 666 55.05 0.11 -9.94
C GLN A 666 54.43 -0.88 -10.95
N GLY A 667 53.66 -0.37 -11.92
CA GLY A 667 53.13 -1.16 -13.02
C GLY A 667 54.23 -1.78 -13.88
N TRP A 668 55.25 -0.98 -14.24
CA TRP A 668 56.37 -1.42 -15.05
C TRP A 668 57.21 -2.50 -14.35
N HIS A 669 57.47 -2.35 -13.04
CA HIS A 669 58.13 -3.37 -12.22
C HIS A 669 57.38 -4.70 -12.25
N ARG A 670 56.04 -4.67 -12.13
CA ARG A 670 55.20 -5.87 -12.14
C ARG A 670 55.15 -6.58 -13.50
N LEU A 671 55.20 -5.82 -14.58
CA LEU A 671 55.24 -6.36 -15.95
C LEU A 671 56.60 -6.98 -16.29
N THR A 672 57.71 -6.37 -15.83
CA THR A 672 59.08 -6.77 -16.21
C THR A 672 59.76 -7.75 -15.25
N GLN A 673 59.55 -7.63 -13.93
CA GLN A 673 60.18 -8.49 -12.93
C GLN A 673 59.25 -9.62 -12.47
N ASP A 674 58.01 -9.29 -12.09
CA ASP A 674 57.04 -10.29 -11.60
C ASP A 674 56.41 -11.09 -12.77
N MET A 675 56.55 -10.59 -14.01
CA MET A 675 55.90 -11.10 -15.23
C MET A 675 54.39 -11.31 -15.07
N LEU A 676 53.72 -10.42 -14.34
CA LEU A 676 52.28 -10.44 -14.13
C LEU A 676 51.59 -9.30 -14.89
N PRO A 677 50.37 -9.52 -15.41
CA PRO A 677 49.54 -8.44 -15.93
C PRO A 677 49.33 -7.30 -14.92
N TRP A 678 49.18 -6.10 -15.46
CA TRP A 678 48.91 -4.89 -14.70
C TRP A 678 47.86 -4.02 -15.40
N SER A 679 47.06 -3.33 -14.59
CA SER A 679 46.14 -2.29 -15.05
C SER A 679 46.12 -1.17 -14.02
N GLY A 680 46.06 0.08 -14.48
CA GLY A 680 46.12 1.26 -13.62
C GLY A 680 45.51 2.51 -14.26
N GLU A 681 44.74 3.24 -13.45
CA GLU A 681 44.24 4.57 -13.80
C GLU A 681 45.36 5.60 -13.62
N VAL A 682 45.68 6.33 -14.68
CA VAL A 682 46.79 7.29 -14.69
C VAL A 682 46.42 8.55 -15.48
N LYS A 683 47.00 9.68 -15.09
CA LYS A 683 46.71 10.98 -15.69
C LYS A 683 47.80 11.36 -16.68
N LEU A 684 47.43 11.64 -17.93
CA LEU A 684 48.39 12.07 -18.96
C LEU A 684 48.79 13.55 -18.78
N ARG A 685 49.95 13.89 -19.33
CA ARG A 685 50.33 15.27 -19.64
C ARG A 685 49.48 15.80 -20.81
N GLU A 686 49.45 17.12 -20.95
CA GLU A 686 48.63 17.80 -21.95
C GLU A 686 49.04 17.39 -23.38
N SER A 687 48.10 16.77 -24.10
CA SER A 687 48.26 16.36 -25.51
C SER A 687 47.75 17.45 -26.47
N PHE A 688 47.84 17.23 -27.77
CA PHE A 688 47.31 18.12 -28.81
C PHE A 688 45.79 18.30 -28.69
N GLU A 689 45.07 17.20 -28.47
CA GLU A 689 43.67 17.21 -28.08
C GLU A 689 43.57 16.91 -26.58
N ASN A 690 42.97 17.82 -25.81
CA ASN A 690 42.61 17.58 -24.42
C ASN A 690 41.09 17.42 -24.35
N PRO A 691 40.57 16.40 -23.64
CA PRO A 691 39.13 16.16 -23.57
C PRO A 691 38.37 17.36 -22.99
N VAL A 692 37.13 17.53 -23.42
CA VAL A 692 36.24 18.62 -23.01
C VAL A 692 34.94 18.06 -22.46
N ASN A 693 34.30 18.77 -21.52
CA ASN A 693 32.97 18.40 -21.05
C ASN A 693 31.88 18.74 -22.08
N ILE A 694 30.63 18.39 -21.76
CA ILE A 694 29.43 18.69 -22.58
C ILE A 694 29.13 20.19 -22.78
N HIS A 695 29.92 21.09 -22.17
CA HIS A 695 29.84 22.54 -22.32
C HIS A 695 31.07 23.14 -23.02
N GLY A 696 32.00 22.29 -23.50
CA GLY A 696 33.22 22.71 -24.21
C GLY A 696 34.40 23.10 -23.30
N GLU A 697 34.26 22.98 -21.98
CA GLU A 697 35.34 23.29 -21.03
C GLU A 697 36.33 22.14 -20.93
N ARG A 698 37.64 22.42 -20.90
CA ARG A 698 38.69 21.39 -20.77
C ARG A 698 38.57 20.63 -19.45
N ILE A 699 38.65 19.30 -19.52
CA ILE A 699 38.72 18.39 -18.37
C ILE A 699 40.09 17.69 -18.32
N ASP A 700 40.39 17.07 -17.17
CA ASP A 700 41.62 16.31 -16.99
C ASP A 700 41.65 15.07 -17.90
N PHE A 701 42.75 14.90 -18.65
CA PHE A 701 42.97 13.69 -19.46
C PHE A 701 43.39 12.51 -18.56
N TRP A 702 42.43 11.63 -18.29
CA TRP A 702 42.63 10.37 -17.57
C TRP A 702 42.58 9.19 -18.53
N VAL A 703 43.51 8.26 -18.37
CA VAL A 703 43.52 7.01 -19.13
C VAL A 703 43.62 5.80 -18.21
N LEU A 704 42.98 4.72 -18.62
CA LEU A 704 43.24 3.38 -18.09
C LEU A 704 44.31 2.74 -18.97
N VAL A 705 45.47 2.43 -18.39
CA VAL A 705 46.50 1.61 -19.04
C VAL A 705 46.32 0.18 -18.58
N THR A 706 46.24 -0.77 -19.52
CA THR A 706 46.21 -2.21 -19.25
C THR A 706 47.25 -2.91 -20.10
N ALA A 707 48.13 -3.69 -19.47
CA ALA A 707 49.27 -4.33 -20.13
C ALA A 707 49.49 -5.77 -19.64
N HIS A 708 49.99 -6.60 -20.55
CA HIS A 708 50.20 -8.02 -20.38
C HIS A 708 51.60 -8.42 -20.90
N PRO A 709 52.40 -9.15 -20.12
CA PRO A 709 53.66 -9.71 -20.59
C PRO A 709 53.40 -10.89 -21.53
N GLU A 710 54.02 -10.89 -22.70
CA GLU A 710 54.07 -12.04 -23.59
C GLU A 710 55.29 -12.90 -23.22
N ILE A 711 55.06 -14.12 -22.72
CA ILE A 711 56.13 -15.00 -22.22
C ILE A 711 56.37 -16.12 -23.25
N THR A 712 57.64 -16.38 -23.58
CA THR A 712 58.01 -17.51 -24.45
C THR A 712 57.74 -18.87 -23.78
N PRO A 713 57.64 -19.98 -24.55
CA PRO A 713 57.62 -21.33 -24.00
C PRO A 713 58.85 -21.71 -23.15
N SER A 714 59.93 -20.93 -23.23
CA SER A 714 61.14 -21.07 -22.39
C SER A 714 61.07 -20.26 -21.07
N GLY A 715 59.94 -19.61 -20.76
CA GLY A 715 59.74 -18.84 -19.53
C GLY A 715 60.40 -17.46 -19.50
N THR A 716 60.83 -16.94 -20.65
CA THR A 716 61.47 -15.61 -20.77
C THR A 716 60.52 -14.59 -21.39
N LEU A 717 60.53 -13.35 -20.90
CA LEU A 717 59.71 -12.26 -21.44
C LEU A 717 60.10 -11.94 -22.90
N ARG A 718 59.12 -12.01 -23.82
CA ARG A 718 59.29 -11.74 -25.26
C ARG A 718 58.95 -10.29 -25.61
N SER A 719 57.82 -9.81 -25.10
CA SER A 719 57.28 -8.48 -25.35
C SER A 719 56.31 -8.09 -24.23
N ILE A 720 55.85 -6.84 -24.21
CA ILE A 720 54.70 -6.41 -23.41
C ILE A 720 53.69 -5.80 -24.37
N MET A 721 52.50 -6.40 -24.45
CA MET A 721 51.36 -5.88 -25.21
C MET A 721 50.42 -5.14 -24.27
N GLY A 722 49.88 -4.00 -24.69
CA GLY A 722 48.93 -3.25 -23.89
C GLY A 722 48.02 -2.32 -24.68
N SER A 723 47.16 -1.64 -23.94
CA SER A 723 46.24 -0.65 -24.47
C SER A 723 46.06 0.52 -23.50
N ILE A 724 45.81 1.70 -24.06
CA ILE A 724 45.47 2.93 -23.37
C ILE A 724 44.02 3.28 -23.74
N THR A 725 43.15 3.43 -22.74
CA THR A 725 41.73 3.77 -22.93
C THR A 725 41.45 5.15 -22.33
N ASP A 726 40.82 6.06 -23.07
CA ASP A 726 40.36 7.33 -22.50
C ASP A 726 39.20 7.09 -21.53
N ILE A 727 39.36 7.50 -20.27
CA ILE A 727 38.34 7.42 -19.22
C ILE A 727 37.98 8.81 -18.67
N SER A 728 38.38 9.89 -19.34
CA SER A 728 38.21 11.28 -18.88
C SER A 728 36.75 11.66 -18.69
N HIS A 729 35.88 11.31 -19.65
CA HIS A 729 34.44 11.49 -19.53
C HIS A 729 33.82 10.63 -18.41
N LEU A 730 34.35 9.41 -18.19
CA LEU A 730 33.89 8.52 -17.11
C LEU A 730 34.28 9.07 -15.74
N LYS A 731 35.50 9.61 -15.58
CA LYS A 731 35.94 10.30 -14.35
C LYS A 731 35.19 11.60 -14.12
N TRP A 732 34.88 12.36 -15.16
CA TRP A 732 34.03 13.55 -15.08
C TRP A 732 32.60 13.19 -14.65
N ALA A 733 32.00 12.15 -15.22
CA ALA A 733 30.67 11.66 -14.86
C ALA A 733 30.63 11.13 -13.41
N GLN A 734 31.64 10.35 -12.98
CA GLN A 734 31.81 9.90 -11.60
C GLN A 734 31.92 11.09 -10.63
N GLY A 735 32.68 12.12 -11.00
CA GLY A 735 32.79 13.35 -10.22
C GLY A 735 31.47 14.14 -10.13
N LEU A 736 30.69 14.20 -11.21
CA LEU A 736 29.36 14.82 -11.22
C LEU A 736 28.34 14.03 -10.39
N GLN A 737 28.37 12.70 -10.47
CA GLN A 737 27.50 11.81 -9.70
C GLN A 737 27.79 11.91 -8.19
N ASN A 738 29.06 12.00 -7.79
CA ASN A 738 29.45 12.21 -6.40
C ASN A 738 28.96 13.55 -5.84
N ARG A 739 28.98 14.64 -6.63
CA ARG A 739 28.39 15.94 -6.22
C ARG A 739 26.87 15.83 -6.03
N ARG A 740 26.16 15.24 -6.98
CA ARG A 740 24.71 15.01 -6.89
C ARG A 740 24.33 14.14 -5.68
N LEU A 741 25.18 13.17 -5.32
CA LEU A 741 25.00 12.38 -4.11
C LEU A 741 25.15 13.24 -2.86
N GLN A 742 26.18 14.09 -2.77
CA GLN A 742 26.36 15.04 -1.66
C GLN A 742 25.18 16.03 -1.54
N GLU A 743 24.71 16.60 -2.65
CA GLU A 743 23.52 17.47 -2.70
C GLU A 743 22.25 16.76 -2.19
N ALA A 744 22.07 15.48 -2.56
CA ALA A 744 20.97 14.66 -2.08
C ALA A 744 21.12 14.31 -0.58
N GLU A 745 22.34 14.06 -0.09
CA GLU A 745 22.59 13.81 1.32
C GLU A 745 22.38 15.05 2.21
N GLU A 746 22.81 16.23 1.75
CA GLU A 746 22.51 17.50 2.45
C GLU A 746 21.00 17.78 2.48
N THR A 747 20.29 17.48 1.39
CA THR A 747 18.83 17.62 1.31
C THR A 747 18.13 16.65 2.28
N ARG A 748 18.56 15.37 2.31
CA ARG A 748 18.10 14.34 3.25
C ARG A 748 18.38 14.74 4.70
N ARG A 749 19.53 15.35 4.98
CA ARG A 749 19.90 15.85 6.32
C ARG A 749 18.99 17.01 6.76
N GLN A 750 18.72 17.97 5.88
CA GLN A 750 17.77 19.06 6.14
C GLN A 750 16.34 18.53 6.41
N GLN A 751 15.93 17.47 5.72
CA GLN A 751 14.63 16.83 5.94
C GLN A 751 14.54 16.08 7.28
N ASN A 752 15.62 15.42 7.72
CA ASN A 752 15.66 14.80 9.05
C ASN A 752 15.65 15.85 10.18
N GLU A 753 16.46 16.90 10.06
CA GLU A 753 16.52 18.01 11.03
C GLU A 753 15.15 18.70 11.19
N PHE A 754 14.37 18.82 10.09
CA PHE A 754 12.97 19.27 10.13
C PHE A 754 12.07 18.36 10.99
N ILE A 755 12.21 17.03 10.88
CA ILE A 755 11.40 16.05 11.63
C ILE A 755 11.75 16.08 13.12
N ASP A 756 13.05 16.16 13.46
CA ASP A 756 13.52 16.21 14.84
C ASP A 756 13.03 17.47 15.56
N ILE A 757 13.20 18.65 14.94
CA ILE A 757 12.73 19.93 15.52
C ILE A 757 11.21 19.93 15.68
N THR A 758 10.47 19.47 14.66
CA THR A 758 9.01 19.34 14.71
C THR A 758 8.57 18.45 15.89
N SER A 759 9.24 17.32 16.07
CA SER A 759 8.94 16.37 17.15
C SER A 759 9.22 16.96 18.54
N HIS A 760 10.28 17.76 18.68
CA HIS A 760 10.60 18.46 19.92
C HIS A 760 9.58 19.57 20.25
N GLU A 761 9.26 20.44 19.30
CA GLU A 761 8.31 21.53 19.50
C GLU A 761 6.86 21.04 19.73
N MET A 762 6.48 19.87 19.20
CA MET A 762 5.20 19.24 19.53
C MET A 762 5.19 18.53 20.90
N ARG A 763 6.32 17.99 21.36
CA ARG A 763 6.44 17.27 22.64
C ARG A 763 6.45 18.22 23.85
N ASN A 764 7.16 19.35 23.75
CA ASN A 764 7.31 20.32 24.83
C ASN A 764 5.97 20.80 25.46
N PRO A 765 4.97 21.30 24.70
CA PRO A 765 3.68 21.69 25.27
C PRO A 765 2.85 20.49 25.76
N LEU A 766 3.01 19.31 25.15
CA LEU A 766 2.30 18.10 25.58
C LEU A 766 2.76 17.65 26.98
N SER A 767 4.07 17.68 27.26
CA SER A 767 4.60 17.40 28.59
C SER A 767 4.12 18.41 29.64
N ALA A 768 4.05 19.70 29.28
CA ALA A 768 3.51 20.73 30.18
C ALA A 768 2.01 20.55 30.48
N ILE A 769 1.20 20.16 29.47
CA ILE A 769 -0.23 19.85 29.64
C ILE A 769 -0.42 18.67 30.60
N LEU A 770 0.37 17.59 30.43
CA LEU A 770 0.31 16.41 31.30
C LEU A 770 0.66 16.78 32.75
N GLN A 771 1.78 17.48 32.95
CA GLN A 771 2.18 17.91 34.30
C GLN A 771 1.11 18.78 34.98
N CYS A 772 0.56 19.79 34.28
CA CYS A 772 -0.50 20.63 34.83
C CYS A 772 -1.78 19.82 35.16
N ALA A 773 -2.10 18.78 34.39
CA ALA A 773 -3.24 17.92 34.65
C ALA A 773 -3.01 16.99 35.87
N ASP A 774 -1.79 16.49 36.03
CA ASP A 774 -1.37 15.69 37.20
C ASP A 774 -1.30 16.55 38.47
N ASP A 775 -0.86 17.81 38.37
CA ASP A 775 -0.85 18.78 39.48
C ASP A 775 -2.29 19.08 39.95
N ILE A 776 -3.21 19.40 39.03
CA ILE A 776 -4.65 19.58 39.34
C ILE A 776 -5.23 18.32 39.98
N THR A 777 -4.92 17.14 39.43
CA THR A 777 -5.43 15.86 39.94
C THR A 777 -4.92 15.60 41.36
N SER A 778 -3.62 15.81 41.59
CA SER A 778 -2.96 15.62 42.88
C SER A 778 -3.47 16.58 43.95
N ALA A 779 -3.64 17.86 43.62
CA ALA A 779 -4.17 18.87 44.53
C ALA A 779 -5.62 18.57 44.94
N MET A 780 -6.48 18.19 43.99
CA MET A 780 -7.87 17.81 44.24
C MET A 780 -7.98 16.49 45.02
N GLN A 781 -7.13 15.50 44.71
CA GLN A 781 -7.08 14.22 45.44
C GLN A 781 -6.57 14.40 46.88
N GLY A 782 -5.60 15.31 47.10
CA GLY A 782 -5.12 15.69 48.43
C GLY A 782 -6.17 16.37 49.30
N CYS A 783 -7.05 17.19 48.72
CA CYS A 783 -8.21 17.73 49.44
C CYS A 783 -9.20 16.61 49.80
N ARG A 784 -9.47 15.70 48.85
CA ARG A 784 -10.41 14.58 49.03
C ARG A 784 -9.97 13.57 50.09
N THR A 785 -8.67 13.25 50.19
CA THR A 785 -8.16 12.32 51.22
C THR A 785 -8.06 12.94 52.61
N LYS A 786 -7.79 14.25 52.71
CA LYS A 786 -7.77 14.97 53.99
C LYS A 786 -9.16 15.35 54.51
N GLY A 787 -10.20 15.28 53.66
CA GLY A 787 -11.58 15.63 54.02
C GLY A 787 -11.81 17.13 54.24
N ILE A 788 -10.92 17.98 53.72
CA ILE A 788 -10.95 19.44 53.89
C ILE A 788 -11.50 20.07 52.61
N ALA A 789 -12.32 21.10 52.74
CA ALA A 789 -12.68 21.95 51.59
C ALA A 789 -11.41 22.56 50.98
N ALA A 790 -11.33 22.62 49.65
CA ALA A 790 -10.15 23.17 48.96
C ALA A 790 -9.88 24.60 49.44
N SER A 791 -8.63 24.90 49.84
CA SER A 791 -8.25 26.26 50.21
C SER A 791 -8.30 27.17 48.98
N ARG A 792 -8.37 28.48 49.21
CA ARG A 792 -8.32 29.46 48.13
C ARG A 792 -7.09 29.23 47.24
N ASP A 793 -5.93 29.06 47.85
CA ASP A 793 -4.64 28.84 47.20
C ASP A 793 -4.62 27.58 46.33
N VAL A 794 -5.32 26.51 46.73
CA VAL A 794 -5.50 25.30 45.90
C VAL A 794 -6.40 25.57 44.70
N ILE A 795 -7.48 26.33 44.87
CA ILE A 795 -8.38 26.70 43.76
C ILE A 795 -7.67 27.64 42.78
N GLU A 796 -6.88 28.59 43.29
CA GLU A 796 -6.09 29.56 42.52
C GLU A 796 -4.99 28.82 41.72
N SER A 797 -4.25 27.90 42.36
CA SER A 797 -3.27 27.02 41.70
C SER A 797 -3.89 26.12 40.60
N CYS A 798 -5.02 25.47 40.87
CA CYS A 798 -5.73 24.67 39.85
C CYS A 798 -6.23 25.53 38.67
N LEU A 799 -6.54 26.80 38.90
CA LEU A 799 -6.99 27.74 37.88
C LEU A 799 -5.82 28.23 37.02
N ASP A 800 -4.67 28.53 37.61
CA ASP A 800 -3.43 28.86 36.89
C ASP A 800 -2.91 27.68 36.04
N ALA A 801 -2.95 26.45 36.59
CA ALA A 801 -2.64 25.23 35.85
C ALA A 801 -3.62 25.02 34.68
N SER A 802 -4.91 25.30 34.87
CA SER A 802 -5.93 25.21 33.81
C SER A 802 -5.74 26.26 32.71
N GLN A 803 -5.35 27.49 33.06
CA GLN A 803 -4.96 28.52 32.09
C GLN A 803 -3.69 28.12 31.32
N THR A 804 -2.70 27.54 32.01
CA THR A 804 -1.45 27.05 31.40
C THR A 804 -1.74 25.95 30.38
N ILE A 805 -2.62 24.99 30.69
CA ILE A 805 -3.10 23.98 29.73
C ILE A 805 -3.74 24.65 28.50
N ALA A 806 -4.61 25.64 28.68
CA ALA A 806 -5.26 26.34 27.57
C ALA A 806 -4.25 27.06 26.66
N LEU A 807 -3.22 27.71 27.23
CA LEU A 807 -2.14 28.36 26.49
C LEU A 807 -1.28 27.34 25.73
N CYS A 808 -0.93 26.20 26.36
CA CYS A 808 -0.18 25.13 25.69
C CYS A 808 -0.96 24.51 24.52
N VAL A 809 -2.27 24.29 24.66
CA VAL A 809 -3.14 23.79 23.56
C VAL A 809 -3.24 24.80 22.42
N GLN A 810 -3.38 26.10 22.71
CA GLN A 810 -3.34 27.15 21.69
C GLN A 810 -1.99 27.20 20.95
N HIS A 811 -0.89 27.09 21.69
CA HIS A 811 0.46 27.06 21.10
C HIS A 811 0.67 25.83 20.22
N GLN A 812 0.27 24.64 20.68
CA GLN A 812 0.38 23.40 19.92
C GLN A 812 -0.46 23.45 18.64
N ARG A 813 -1.67 24.03 18.68
CA ARG A 813 -2.46 24.27 17.47
C ARG A 813 -1.74 25.16 16.47
N SER A 814 -1.14 26.28 16.91
CA SER A 814 -0.37 27.16 16.03
C SER A 814 0.80 26.44 15.37
N ILE A 815 1.48 25.53 16.09
CA ILE A 815 2.56 24.72 15.53
C ILE A 815 2.03 23.78 14.44
N VAL A 816 0.90 23.10 14.66
CA VAL A 816 0.28 22.21 13.66
C VAL A 816 -0.21 22.98 12.43
N ASP A 817 -0.89 24.11 12.61
CA ASP A 817 -1.38 24.95 11.51
C ASP A 817 -0.21 25.55 10.68
N ASP A 818 0.92 25.90 11.32
CA ASP A 818 2.17 26.29 10.65
C ASP A 818 2.79 25.13 9.85
N ILE A 819 2.92 23.93 10.43
CA ILE A 819 3.49 22.75 9.77
C ILE A 819 2.65 22.34 8.56
N LEU A 820 1.32 22.33 8.68
CA LEU A 820 0.40 22.07 7.56
C LEU A 820 0.54 23.13 6.46
N THR A 821 0.86 24.37 6.80
CA THR A 821 1.14 25.42 5.82
C THR A 821 2.48 25.18 5.13
N VAL A 822 3.55 24.84 5.85
CA VAL A 822 4.86 24.49 5.25
C VAL A 822 4.77 23.26 4.35
N SER A 823 4.02 22.23 4.76
CA SER A 823 3.79 21.03 3.94
C SER A 823 3.06 21.37 2.62
N LYS A 824 2.03 22.23 2.65
CA LYS A 824 1.33 22.68 1.44
C LYS A 824 2.20 23.56 0.54
N LEU A 825 3.09 24.36 1.12
CA LEU A 825 4.07 25.15 0.38
C LEU A 825 5.10 24.24 -0.32
N ASP A 826 5.66 23.26 0.37
CA ASP A 826 6.72 22.39 -0.16
C ASP A 826 6.21 21.40 -1.21
N SER A 827 4.93 21.02 -1.16
CA SER A 827 4.27 20.20 -2.18
C SER A 827 3.66 21.01 -3.35
N ASN A 828 3.88 22.33 -3.42
CA ASN A 828 3.24 23.25 -4.39
C ASN A 828 1.69 23.20 -4.39
N LEU A 829 1.07 22.75 -3.29
CA LEU A 829 -0.39 22.64 -3.13
C LEU A 829 -1.05 23.95 -2.65
N LEU A 830 -0.26 25.00 -2.40
CA LEU A 830 -0.75 26.33 -2.03
C LEU A 830 -0.72 27.26 -3.24
N LEU A 831 -1.84 27.29 -3.97
CA LEU A 831 -2.09 28.24 -5.05
C LEU A 831 -2.52 29.61 -4.48
N ILE A 832 -2.25 30.67 -5.25
CA ILE A 832 -2.69 32.04 -4.98
C ILE A 832 -3.94 32.30 -5.83
N THR A 833 -5.06 32.67 -5.20
CA THR A 833 -6.32 32.90 -5.92
C THR A 833 -6.56 34.40 -6.14
N PRO A 834 -6.65 34.90 -7.38
CA PRO A 834 -6.97 36.30 -7.62
C PRO A 834 -8.43 36.60 -7.22
N VAL A 835 -8.62 37.54 -6.30
CA VAL A 835 -9.93 38.04 -5.86
C VAL A 835 -9.92 39.56 -5.93
N VAL A 836 -10.98 40.14 -6.51
CA VAL A 836 -11.15 41.59 -6.61
C VAL A 836 -11.45 42.19 -5.24
N CYS A 837 -10.54 43.00 -4.70
CA CYS A 837 -10.65 43.61 -3.38
C CYS A 837 -9.92 44.97 -3.26
N GLN A 838 -10.19 45.71 -2.18
CA GLN A 838 -9.51 46.96 -1.84
C GLN A 838 -8.34 46.69 -0.86
N PRO A 839 -7.09 47.09 -1.18
CA PRO A 839 -5.93 46.84 -0.30
C PRO A 839 -6.04 47.43 1.11
N GLN A 840 -6.69 48.60 1.24
CA GLN A 840 -6.87 49.32 2.51
C GLN A 840 -7.78 48.53 3.47
N ALA A 841 -8.87 47.95 2.95
CA ALA A 841 -9.83 47.17 3.72
C ALA A 841 -9.22 45.89 4.35
N ILE A 842 -8.08 45.40 3.83
CA ILE A 842 -7.33 44.30 4.44
C ILE A 842 -6.63 44.79 5.72
N VAL A 843 -6.01 45.98 5.70
CA VAL A 843 -5.39 46.60 6.89
C VAL A 843 -6.43 46.86 7.97
N GLU A 844 -7.55 47.48 7.62
CA GLU A 844 -8.67 47.73 8.54
C GLU A 844 -9.17 46.45 9.23
N ARG A 845 -9.28 45.36 8.47
CA ARG A 845 -9.70 44.05 8.99
C ARG A 845 -8.70 43.47 10.01
N VAL A 846 -7.39 43.62 9.79
CA VAL A 846 -6.37 43.18 10.75
C VAL A 846 -6.36 44.07 11.98
N VAL A 847 -6.45 45.39 11.81
CA VAL A 847 -6.52 46.34 12.94
C VAL A 847 -7.70 46.02 13.86
N LYS A 848 -8.88 45.82 13.28
CA LYS A 848 -10.11 45.46 14.03
C LYS A 848 -10.03 44.10 14.72
N MET A 849 -9.17 43.19 14.26
CA MET A 849 -8.93 41.89 14.91
C MET A 849 -8.16 42.03 16.23
N PHE A 850 -7.31 43.05 16.35
CA PHE A 850 -6.40 43.24 17.50
C PHE A 850 -6.70 44.48 18.35
N GLU A 851 -7.73 45.27 18.00
CA GLU A 851 -8.13 46.51 18.68
C GLU A 851 -8.23 46.34 20.21
N SER A 852 -8.93 45.31 20.68
CA SER A 852 -9.08 45.02 22.11
C SER A 852 -7.77 44.61 22.80
N GLU A 853 -6.86 43.96 22.09
CA GLU A 853 -5.56 43.54 22.65
C GLU A 853 -4.58 44.71 22.74
N MET A 854 -4.59 45.61 21.75
CA MET A 854 -3.81 46.86 21.77
C MET A 854 -4.29 47.79 22.88
N LEU A 855 -5.61 47.94 23.05
CA LEU A 855 -6.21 48.70 24.16
C LEU A 855 -5.83 48.10 25.53
N ALA A 856 -5.92 46.78 25.70
CA ALA A 856 -5.54 46.11 26.95
C ALA A 856 -4.03 46.21 27.28
N LYS A 857 -3.19 46.54 26.28
CA LYS A 857 -1.72 46.68 26.42
C LYS A 857 -1.24 48.13 26.36
N ASP A 858 -2.15 49.10 26.28
CA ASP A 858 -1.84 50.53 26.11
C ASP A 858 -0.91 50.79 24.92
N ILE A 859 -1.27 50.24 23.75
CA ILE A 859 -0.52 50.40 22.49
C ILE A 859 -1.27 51.36 21.58
N THR A 860 -0.62 52.47 21.22
CA THR A 860 -1.10 53.40 20.20
C THR A 860 -0.89 52.81 18.80
N LEU A 861 -1.88 52.98 17.92
CA LEU A 861 -1.81 52.60 16.51
C LEU A 861 -1.90 53.84 15.61
N GLU A 862 -1.03 53.92 14.60
CA GLU A 862 -1.19 54.82 13.45
C GLU A 862 -1.42 54.00 12.17
N ILE A 863 -2.34 54.45 11.30
CA ILE A 863 -2.58 53.86 9.97
C ILE A 863 -2.25 54.91 8.91
N ASN A 864 -1.35 54.57 7.98
CA ASN A 864 -0.88 55.47 6.92
C ASN A 864 -1.17 54.89 5.53
N ILE A 865 -2.20 55.42 4.86
CA ILE A 865 -2.52 55.08 3.46
C ILE A 865 -1.68 55.99 2.56
N SER A 866 -0.91 55.40 1.63
CA SER A 866 -0.01 56.12 0.72
C SER A 866 -0.83 56.90 -0.33
N PRO A 867 -0.59 58.21 -0.55
CA PRO A 867 -1.36 59.03 -1.50
C PRO A 867 -1.22 58.59 -2.97
N GLU A 868 -0.33 57.63 -3.25
CA GLU A 868 -0.16 56.99 -4.55
C GLU A 868 -1.43 56.25 -5.02
N PHE A 869 -2.32 55.81 -4.12
CA PHE A 869 -3.63 55.26 -4.51
C PHE A 869 -4.48 56.29 -5.26
N GLU A 870 -4.55 57.53 -4.77
CA GLU A 870 -5.24 58.64 -5.45
C GLU A 870 -4.53 59.04 -6.74
N LYS A 871 -3.20 59.25 -6.68
CA LYS A 871 -2.39 59.68 -7.85
C LYS A 871 -2.45 58.69 -9.02
N LEU A 872 -2.50 57.39 -8.74
CA LEU A 872 -2.57 56.34 -9.75
C LEU A 872 -4.02 55.94 -10.09
N ALA A 873 -5.03 56.52 -9.43
CA ALA A 873 -6.45 56.13 -9.52
C ALA A 873 -6.69 54.63 -9.31
N VAL A 874 -6.15 54.08 -8.21
CA VAL A 874 -6.27 52.66 -7.83
C VAL A 874 -7.15 52.55 -6.59
N ASP A 875 -8.28 51.87 -6.75
CA ASP A 875 -9.24 51.55 -5.68
C ASP A 875 -9.32 50.02 -5.49
N TRP A 876 -9.69 49.30 -6.57
CA TRP A 876 -9.80 47.85 -6.58
C TRP A 876 -8.65 47.16 -7.33
N VAL A 877 -8.21 46.01 -6.82
CA VAL A 877 -7.20 45.15 -7.46
C VAL A 877 -7.54 43.67 -7.32
N ALA A 878 -7.07 42.85 -8.27
CA ALA A 878 -7.03 41.39 -8.17
C ALA A 878 -5.75 40.96 -7.42
N MET A 879 -5.93 40.27 -6.31
CA MET A 879 -4.89 39.68 -5.44
C MET A 879 -5.52 38.63 -4.51
N ASP A 880 -4.74 37.84 -3.77
CA ASP A 880 -5.31 36.96 -2.73
C ASP A 880 -5.36 37.71 -1.37
N PRO A 881 -6.53 38.21 -0.94
CA PRO A 881 -6.65 38.93 0.32
C PRO A 881 -6.41 38.01 1.54
N SER A 882 -6.63 36.70 1.41
CA SER A 882 -6.54 35.75 2.52
C SER A 882 -5.09 35.48 2.90
N ARG A 883 -4.20 35.34 1.91
CA ARG A 883 -2.75 35.16 2.15
C ARG A 883 -2.08 36.45 2.62
N VAL A 884 -2.48 37.60 2.08
CA VAL A 884 -2.00 38.90 2.58
C VAL A 884 -2.47 39.16 4.01
N LEU A 885 -3.72 38.81 4.35
CA LEU A 885 -4.21 38.82 5.73
C LEU A 885 -3.37 37.91 6.64
N GLN A 886 -3.00 36.71 6.17
CA GLN A 886 -2.15 35.77 6.91
C GLN A 886 -0.74 36.35 7.21
N ILE A 887 -0.10 37.02 6.24
CA ILE A 887 1.18 37.73 6.45
C ILE A 887 1.00 38.85 7.48
N LEU A 888 -0.02 39.71 7.31
CA LEU A 888 -0.26 40.85 8.19
C LEU A 888 -0.60 40.44 9.63
N ILE A 889 -1.38 39.37 9.81
CA ILE A 889 -1.66 38.80 11.15
C ILE A 889 -0.38 38.37 11.84
N ASN A 890 0.52 37.66 11.15
CA ASN A 890 1.81 37.26 11.73
C ASN A 890 2.68 38.50 12.08
N LEU A 891 2.76 39.50 11.20
CA LEU A 891 3.53 40.73 11.48
C LEU A 891 2.94 41.53 12.66
N MET A 892 1.62 41.73 12.70
CA MET A 892 0.94 42.44 13.78
C MET A 892 1.02 41.70 15.12
N THR A 893 0.88 40.38 15.14
CA THR A 893 1.02 39.56 16.35
C THR A 893 2.43 39.73 16.94
N ASN A 894 3.47 39.72 16.09
CA ASN A 894 4.84 39.98 16.54
C ASN A 894 5.04 41.44 17.01
N ALA A 895 4.52 42.43 16.28
CA ALA A 895 4.61 43.84 16.66
C ALA A 895 3.97 44.12 18.04
N ILE A 896 2.77 43.59 18.29
CA ILE A 896 2.07 43.69 19.58
C ILE A 896 2.86 43.00 20.69
N LYS A 897 3.34 41.77 20.43
CA LYS A 897 4.15 40.95 21.35
C LYS A 897 5.42 41.66 21.83
N PHE A 898 6.17 42.29 20.92
CA PHE A 898 7.42 42.99 21.28
C PHE A 898 7.20 44.43 21.76
N THR A 899 6.11 45.11 21.36
CA THR A 899 5.78 46.46 21.82
C THR A 899 5.23 46.50 23.24
N ALA A 900 4.51 45.45 23.68
CA ALA A 900 3.82 45.40 24.98
C ALA A 900 4.72 45.66 26.21
N SER A 901 6.02 45.37 26.12
CA SER A 901 7.00 45.59 27.19
C SER A 901 7.92 46.81 26.98
N SER A 902 7.65 47.63 25.95
CA SER A 902 8.42 48.84 25.65
C SER A 902 7.93 50.06 26.43
N ALA A 903 8.83 51.02 26.63
CA ALA A 903 8.55 52.32 27.23
C ALA A 903 7.85 53.29 26.26
N LYS A 904 7.99 53.07 24.94
CA LYS A 904 7.17 53.71 23.91
C LYS A 904 6.34 52.61 23.26
N ARG A 905 5.01 52.77 23.26
CA ARG A 905 4.07 51.75 22.77
C ARG A 905 3.33 52.24 21.54
N LEU A 906 4.00 52.14 20.39
CA LEU A 906 3.50 52.66 19.11
C LEU A 906 3.71 51.62 18.01
N ILE A 907 2.63 51.26 17.33
CA ILE A 907 2.66 50.48 16.09
C ILE A 907 2.20 51.39 14.95
N LYS A 908 2.87 51.32 13.80
CA LYS A 908 2.43 51.99 12.56
C LYS A 908 2.21 50.96 11.48
N VAL A 909 1.03 50.96 10.87
CA VAL A 909 0.73 50.13 9.70
C VAL A 909 0.59 51.05 8.49
N ALA A 910 1.29 50.73 7.40
CA ALA A 910 1.24 51.50 6.17
C ALA A 910 0.93 50.61 4.97
N VAL A 911 0.14 51.12 4.03
CA VAL A 911 -0.21 50.44 2.77
C VAL A 911 -0.06 51.41 1.61
N GLY A 912 0.50 50.96 0.49
CA GLY A 912 0.70 51.77 -0.71
C GLY A 912 0.77 50.94 -1.99
N VAL A 913 0.84 51.63 -3.12
CA VAL A 913 0.87 51.03 -4.46
C VAL A 913 1.93 51.71 -5.34
N SER A 914 2.57 50.93 -6.21
CA SER A 914 3.49 51.41 -7.27
C SER A 914 3.25 50.66 -8.58
N LYS A 915 3.73 51.23 -9.70
CA LYS A 915 3.74 50.53 -11.00
C LYS A 915 4.95 49.60 -11.13
N ASP A 916 6.13 50.14 -10.83
CA ASP A 916 7.39 49.42 -10.79
C ASP A 916 7.57 48.67 -9.45
N THR A 917 8.49 47.71 -9.40
CA THR A 917 8.87 47.02 -8.16
C THR A 917 9.28 48.04 -7.10
N PRO A 918 8.62 48.09 -5.93
CA PRO A 918 8.80 49.20 -5.00
C PRO A 918 10.19 49.15 -4.35
N GLU A 919 11.00 50.16 -4.63
CA GLU A 919 12.24 50.46 -3.89
C GLU A 919 11.91 50.80 -2.43
N ILE A 920 11.88 49.79 -1.56
CA ILE A 920 11.83 49.97 -0.10
C ILE A 920 13.21 50.46 0.41
N ASP A 921 14.24 50.40 -0.44
CA ASP A 921 15.65 50.70 -0.16
C ASP A 921 15.94 52.18 0.18
N ASN A 922 14.97 53.09 -0.04
CA ASN A 922 15.01 54.46 0.47
C ASN A 922 14.82 54.56 2.01
N ILE A 923 14.69 53.43 2.72
CA ILE A 923 14.71 53.36 4.19
C ILE A 923 16.12 52.93 4.67
N PRO A 924 16.87 53.78 5.39
CA PRO A 924 18.21 53.45 5.87
C PRO A 924 18.25 52.16 6.71
N GLY A 925 18.96 51.14 6.23
CA GLY A 925 19.15 49.86 6.92
C GLY A 925 18.02 48.83 6.74
N PHE A 926 17.11 49.03 5.77
CA PHE A 926 16.19 47.98 5.34
C PHE A 926 16.93 46.92 4.50
N ALA A 927 16.60 45.64 4.71
CA ALA A 927 17.11 44.53 3.91
C ALA A 927 16.02 43.52 3.58
N PHE A 928 15.87 43.19 2.29
CA PHE A 928 15.04 42.07 1.84
C PHE A 928 15.66 40.71 2.20
N ALA A 929 14.82 39.72 2.47
CA ALA A 929 15.27 38.35 2.68
C ALA A 929 15.89 37.77 1.38
N PRO A 930 16.96 36.94 1.46
CA PRO A 930 17.54 36.29 0.28
C PRO A 930 16.57 35.26 -0.32
N THR A 931 16.20 35.44 -1.58
CA THR A 931 15.27 34.55 -2.31
C THR A 931 16.03 33.33 -2.86
N ARG A 932 15.37 32.18 -2.98
CA ARG A 932 15.91 31.00 -3.69
C ARG A 932 15.31 30.94 -5.09
N GLY A 933 16.11 31.29 -6.10
CA GLY A 933 15.71 31.34 -7.51
C GLY A 933 15.15 32.70 -7.96
N GLU A 934 14.78 32.77 -9.23
CA GLU A 934 14.11 33.94 -9.83
C GLU A 934 12.65 34.03 -9.35
N ILE A 935 12.16 35.25 -9.19
CA ILE A 935 10.78 35.52 -8.78
C ILE A 935 9.93 35.67 -10.04
N GLY A 936 9.20 34.62 -10.41
CA GLY A 936 8.31 34.65 -11.56
C GLY A 936 7.20 35.72 -11.45
N SER A 937 6.73 36.22 -12.59
CA SER A 937 5.50 37.02 -12.62
C SER A 937 4.29 36.11 -12.50
N VAL A 938 3.43 36.39 -11.52
CA VAL A 938 2.27 35.54 -11.19
C VAL A 938 1.01 36.04 -11.91
N VAL A 939 0.98 37.32 -12.29
CA VAL A 939 -0.18 38.03 -12.82
C VAL A 939 -0.32 37.90 -14.35
N GLY A 940 0.12 36.75 -14.88
CA GLY A 940 0.27 36.47 -16.31
C GLY A 940 -0.90 35.70 -16.95
N SER A 941 -1.75 35.02 -16.18
CA SER A 941 -2.93 34.29 -16.68
C SER A 941 -4.18 35.18 -16.75
N ASP A 942 -5.11 34.83 -17.64
CA ASP A 942 -6.36 35.56 -17.87
C ASP A 942 -7.22 35.71 -16.60
N GLU A 943 -7.07 34.80 -15.63
CA GLU A 943 -7.76 34.80 -14.33
C GLU A 943 -7.49 36.06 -13.49
N TRP A 944 -6.35 36.74 -13.70
CA TRP A 944 -6.03 38.01 -13.02
C TRP A 944 -6.66 39.24 -13.70
N GLY A 945 -7.38 39.05 -14.81
CA GLY A 945 -8.02 40.10 -15.59
C GLY A 945 -7.05 40.88 -16.50
N SER A 946 -7.61 41.79 -17.30
CA SER A 946 -6.90 42.53 -18.35
C SER A 946 -6.24 43.84 -17.90
N GLY A 947 -6.34 44.20 -16.61
CA GLY A 947 -5.87 45.48 -16.08
C GLY A 947 -4.34 45.65 -16.06
N GLU A 948 -3.91 46.86 -15.73
CA GLU A 948 -2.50 47.20 -15.50
C GLU A 948 -1.93 46.42 -14.30
N GLY A 949 -0.73 45.85 -14.46
CA GLY A 949 0.03 45.23 -13.37
C GLY A 949 0.55 46.27 -12.39
N LEU A 950 0.42 45.99 -11.09
CA LEU A 950 0.77 46.89 -10.00
C LEU A 950 1.46 46.11 -8.88
N TYR A 951 2.25 46.81 -8.06
CA TYR A 951 2.78 46.26 -6.82
C TYR A 951 2.09 46.90 -5.63
N VAL A 952 1.54 46.09 -4.72
CA VAL A 952 0.96 46.54 -3.46
C VAL A 952 1.98 46.27 -2.35
N ARG A 953 2.37 47.33 -1.62
CA ARG A 953 3.30 47.27 -0.49
C ARG A 953 2.57 47.45 0.84
N TYR A 954 3.00 46.69 1.84
CA TYR A 954 2.54 46.78 3.22
C TYR A 954 3.75 46.91 4.15
N ARG A 955 3.62 47.71 5.21
CA ARG A 955 4.61 47.83 6.29
C ARG A 955 3.95 47.77 7.66
N VAL A 956 4.63 47.14 8.61
CA VAL A 956 4.30 47.12 10.03
C VAL A 956 5.55 47.52 10.81
N GLN A 957 5.52 48.71 11.41
CA GLN A 957 6.59 49.25 12.25
C GLN A 957 6.20 49.16 13.73
N ASP A 958 7.11 48.66 14.55
CA ASP A 958 6.99 48.55 16.00
C ASP A 958 8.00 49.45 16.73
N THR A 959 7.75 49.73 18.01
CA THR A 959 8.72 50.38 18.92
C THR A 959 9.17 49.43 20.04
N GLY A 960 9.27 48.13 19.73
CA GLY A 960 9.68 47.07 20.63
C GLY A 960 11.20 46.95 20.80
N CYS A 961 11.68 45.75 21.11
CA CYS A 961 13.08 45.51 21.45
C CYS A 961 14.07 45.64 20.27
N GLY A 962 13.60 45.62 19.02
CA GLY A 962 14.45 45.59 17.82
C GLY A 962 15.32 44.34 17.72
N LEU A 963 16.26 44.35 16.76
CA LEU A 963 17.14 43.24 16.41
C LEU A 963 18.58 43.72 16.16
N THR A 964 19.54 42.84 16.41
CA THR A 964 20.96 42.98 15.97
C THR A 964 21.16 42.48 14.53
N ASP A 965 22.34 42.72 13.96
CA ASP A 965 22.65 42.29 12.59
C ASP A 965 22.72 40.76 12.46
N ASP A 966 23.34 40.05 13.41
CA ASP A 966 23.35 38.59 13.46
C ASP A 966 21.93 37.99 13.52
N GLU A 967 21.04 38.59 14.30
CA GLU A 967 19.65 38.15 14.42
C GLU A 967 18.86 38.34 13.11
N LYS A 968 19.09 39.44 12.39
CA LYS A 968 18.48 39.69 11.07
C LYS A 968 18.85 38.61 10.04
N THR A 969 20.08 38.06 10.07
CA THR A 969 20.47 36.97 9.15
C THR A 969 19.65 35.67 9.32
N ARG A 970 19.10 35.44 10.51
CA ARG A 970 18.40 34.20 10.89
C ARG A 970 16.90 34.27 10.71
N LEU A 971 16.35 35.49 10.71
CA LEU A 971 14.94 35.84 10.90
C LEU A 971 13.92 35.22 9.90
N PHE A 972 14.39 34.73 8.75
CA PHE A 972 13.56 34.14 7.69
C PHE A 972 14.00 32.71 7.32
N GLN A 973 14.72 32.01 8.21
CA GLN A 973 15.11 30.61 8.05
C GLN A 973 14.15 29.71 8.85
N ARG A 974 13.85 28.50 8.36
CA ARG A 974 12.92 27.57 9.04
C ARG A 974 13.36 27.30 10.48
N PHE A 975 12.42 27.37 11.42
CA PHE A 975 12.61 27.16 12.86
C PHE A 975 13.65 28.06 13.56
N LYS A 976 14.21 29.07 12.90
CA LYS A 976 15.21 29.95 13.53
C LYS A 976 14.56 31.21 14.11
N GLN A 977 14.52 31.26 15.43
CA GLN A 977 14.27 32.50 16.17
C GLN A 977 15.53 33.39 16.16
N ALA A 978 15.35 34.70 16.41
CA ALA A 978 16.44 35.66 16.55
C ALA A 978 17.41 35.27 17.69
N SER A 979 16.92 35.27 18.93
CA SER A 979 17.69 34.93 20.13
C SER A 979 17.14 33.68 20.81
N PRO A 980 17.98 32.73 21.28
CA PRO A 980 17.55 31.58 22.09
C PRO A 980 16.77 31.96 23.37
N ARG A 981 16.97 33.19 23.89
CA ARG A 981 16.25 33.69 25.08
C ARG A 981 14.78 34.03 24.77
N THR A 982 14.41 34.12 23.49
CA THR A 982 13.02 34.39 23.05
C THR A 982 12.12 33.18 23.29
N HIS A 983 12.64 31.97 23.02
CA HIS A 983 11.96 30.68 23.24
C HIS A 983 11.44 30.57 24.67
N TYR A 984 12.35 30.74 25.64
CA TYR A 984 12.08 30.65 27.08
C TYR A 984 11.18 31.76 27.65
N LYS A 985 11.10 32.94 27.02
CA LYS A 985 10.39 34.10 27.57
C LYS A 985 9.05 34.40 26.88
N TYR A 986 8.91 34.07 25.60
CA TYR A 986 7.76 34.48 24.79
C TYR A 986 7.24 33.42 23.78
N GLY A 987 7.89 32.25 23.65
CA GLY A 987 7.47 31.13 22.79
C GLY A 987 7.38 31.41 21.27
N GLY A 988 7.11 30.36 20.49
CA GLY A 988 6.78 30.45 19.05
C GLY A 988 7.56 29.50 18.14
N SER A 989 6.89 28.99 17.10
CA SER A 989 7.38 27.95 16.18
C SER A 989 8.65 28.27 15.40
N GLY A 990 9.00 29.55 15.24
CA GLY A 990 10.03 29.98 14.28
C GLY A 990 9.65 29.77 12.82
N LEU A 991 8.38 29.42 12.51
CA LEU A 991 7.89 29.20 11.14
C LEU A 991 7.15 30.40 10.56
N GLY A 992 6.41 31.18 11.35
CA GLY A 992 5.54 32.25 10.86
C GLY A 992 6.20 33.28 9.91
N LEU A 993 7.45 33.69 10.16
CA LEU A 993 8.20 34.58 9.27
C LEU A 993 8.73 33.89 8.01
N PHE A 994 9.11 32.60 8.09
CA PHE A 994 9.45 31.79 6.91
C PHE A 994 8.22 31.58 6.01
N ILE A 995 7.06 31.27 6.60
CA ILE A 995 5.76 31.17 5.90
C ILE A 995 5.42 32.52 5.26
N SER A 996 5.53 33.62 6.01
CA SER A 996 5.26 34.98 5.50
C SER A 996 6.13 35.32 4.29
N LYS A 997 7.41 34.93 4.31
CA LYS A 997 8.32 35.05 3.16
C LYS A 997 7.85 34.22 1.97
N ARG A 998 7.55 32.93 2.16
CA ARG A 998 7.12 32.06 1.06
C ARG A 998 5.79 32.50 0.46
N LEU A 999 4.86 33.01 1.28
CA LEU A 999 3.62 33.62 0.79
C LEU A 999 3.91 34.88 -0.05
N ALA A 1000 4.78 35.78 0.40
CA ALA A 1000 5.15 36.96 -0.40
C ALA A 1000 5.83 36.57 -1.74
N GLU A 1001 6.76 35.61 -1.71
CA GLU A 1001 7.42 35.07 -2.91
C GLU A 1001 6.41 34.44 -3.90
N LEU A 1002 5.40 33.71 -3.41
CA LEU A 1002 4.33 33.13 -4.23
C LEU A 1002 3.38 34.15 -4.87
N HIS A 1003 3.39 35.42 -4.46
CA HIS A 1003 2.68 36.51 -5.16
C HIS A 1003 3.64 37.32 -6.07
N GLY A 1004 4.78 36.75 -6.45
CA GLY A 1004 5.80 37.46 -7.23
C GLY A 1004 6.44 38.63 -6.47
N GLY A 1005 6.45 38.53 -5.14
CA GLY A 1005 6.81 39.58 -4.19
C GLY A 1005 8.01 39.26 -3.31
N ARG A 1006 8.32 40.14 -2.34
CA ARG A 1006 9.41 39.97 -1.37
C ARG A 1006 9.03 40.53 -0.01
N ILE A 1007 9.66 40.01 1.05
CA ILE A 1007 9.60 40.52 2.42
C ILE A 1007 11.02 40.92 2.90
N GLY A 1008 11.09 41.90 3.79
CA GLY A 1008 12.32 42.39 4.41
C GLY A 1008 12.06 43.08 5.74
N VAL A 1009 13.14 43.57 6.35
CA VAL A 1009 13.09 44.28 7.64
C VAL A 1009 14.19 45.34 7.73
N ALA A 1010 13.85 46.51 8.28
CA ALA A 1010 14.81 47.40 8.94
C ALA A 1010 14.65 47.23 10.45
N SER A 1011 15.74 47.13 11.21
CA SER A 1011 15.65 47.03 12.67
C SER A 1011 16.96 47.42 13.33
N THR A 1012 16.85 47.93 14.56
CA THR A 1012 17.98 48.28 15.43
C THR A 1012 17.61 47.96 16.87
N ALA A 1013 18.47 47.18 17.55
CA ALA A 1013 18.31 46.84 18.96
C ALA A 1013 18.01 48.09 19.83
N GLY A 1014 16.98 47.98 20.67
CA GLY A 1014 16.48 49.05 21.55
C GLY A 1014 15.62 50.12 20.87
N LYS A 1015 15.37 50.07 19.56
CA LYS A 1015 14.58 51.09 18.83
C LYS A 1015 13.30 50.58 18.16
N GLY A 1016 13.12 49.26 18.06
CA GLY A 1016 12.03 48.62 17.33
C GLY A 1016 12.42 48.13 15.93
N SER A 1017 11.45 47.59 15.19
CA SER A 1017 11.62 47.06 13.83
C SER A 1017 10.58 47.62 12.86
N ASP A 1018 10.86 47.51 11.56
CA ASP A 1018 10.01 47.94 10.46
C ASP A 1018 10.00 46.82 9.41
N PHE A 1019 8.97 45.98 9.45
CA PHE A 1019 8.78 44.86 8.53
C PHE A 1019 8.02 45.33 7.30
N GLY A 1020 8.59 45.14 6.12
CA GLY A 1020 7.99 45.53 4.86
C GLY A 1020 7.87 44.34 3.91
N PHE A 1021 6.75 44.20 3.23
CA PHE A 1021 6.62 43.30 2.09
C PHE A 1021 5.87 43.96 0.94
N TYR A 1022 6.08 43.44 -0.25
CA TYR A 1022 5.27 43.76 -1.42
C TYR A 1022 4.84 42.49 -2.14
N ILE A 1023 3.76 42.61 -2.91
CA ILE A 1023 3.21 41.56 -3.78
C ILE A 1023 2.85 42.16 -5.15
N GLN A 1024 2.73 41.31 -6.18
CA GLN A 1024 2.10 41.70 -7.44
C GLN A 1024 0.57 41.62 -7.31
N ALA A 1025 -0.11 42.52 -8.01
CA ALA A 1025 -1.57 42.56 -8.17
C ALA A 1025 -1.92 43.12 -9.56
N ARG A 1026 -3.19 43.08 -9.95
CA ARG A 1026 -3.67 43.75 -11.18
C ARG A 1026 -4.78 44.74 -10.87
N ARG A 1027 -4.80 45.89 -11.55
CA ARG A 1027 -5.85 46.91 -11.43
C ARG A 1027 -7.21 46.33 -11.86
N CYS A 1028 -8.25 46.53 -11.05
CA CYS A 1028 -9.61 46.09 -11.37
C CYS A 1028 -10.62 47.24 -11.28
N VAL A 1029 -11.78 47.00 -11.88
CA VAL A 1029 -13.01 47.78 -11.67
C VAL A 1029 -13.71 47.21 -10.42
N PRO A 1030 -14.45 48.00 -9.61
CA PRO A 1030 -15.32 47.45 -8.57
C PRO A 1030 -16.22 46.32 -9.08
N PRO A 1031 -16.50 45.27 -8.27
CA PRO A 1031 -17.38 44.18 -8.66
C PRO A 1031 -18.80 44.73 -8.89
N ASN A 1032 -19.40 44.33 -10.01
CA ASN A 1032 -20.71 44.83 -10.42
C ASN A 1032 -21.81 44.34 -9.45
N GLU A 1033 -22.66 45.25 -8.93
CA GLU A 1033 -23.53 44.97 -7.77
C GLU A 1033 -24.54 43.83 -7.97
N GLN A 1034 -24.80 43.42 -9.22
CA GLN A 1034 -25.68 42.30 -9.56
C GLN A 1034 -25.06 40.90 -9.33
N THR A 1035 -23.77 40.81 -9.02
CA THR A 1035 -23.08 39.55 -8.68
C THR A 1035 -22.42 39.63 -7.31
N SER A 1036 -23.25 39.76 -6.27
CA SER A 1036 -22.80 39.71 -4.87
C SER A 1036 -22.31 38.30 -4.49
N PRO A 1037 -21.04 38.08 -4.13
CA PRO A 1037 -20.61 36.85 -3.49
C PRO A 1037 -21.24 36.79 -2.08
N GLN A 1038 -21.79 35.63 -1.69
CA GLN A 1038 -22.25 35.47 -0.31
C GLN A 1038 -21.09 35.60 0.68
N PRO A 1039 -21.32 36.10 1.91
CA PRO A 1039 -20.29 36.13 2.93
C PRO A 1039 -19.86 34.69 3.24
N ILE A 1040 -18.58 34.38 2.98
CA ILE A 1040 -17.97 33.08 3.30
C ILE A 1040 -17.82 32.98 4.82
N LEU A 1041 -18.90 32.59 5.48
CA LEU A 1041 -18.88 32.11 6.86
C LEU A 1041 -18.17 30.76 6.87
N SER A 1042 -17.14 30.65 7.69
CA SER A 1042 -16.46 29.38 7.96
C SER A 1042 -17.37 28.48 8.81
N GLU A 1043 -18.15 27.60 8.18
CA GLU A 1043 -18.90 26.58 8.92
C GLU A 1043 -17.94 25.65 9.66
N THR A 1044 -18.07 25.61 10.99
CA THR A 1044 -17.46 24.58 11.82
C THR A 1044 -18.21 23.26 11.62
N PRO A 1045 -17.56 22.15 11.25
CA PRO A 1045 -18.26 20.90 10.92
C PRO A 1045 -18.90 20.26 12.16
N SER A 1046 -20.22 20.35 12.27
CA SER A 1046 -21.04 19.60 13.24
C SER A 1046 -21.73 18.41 12.56
N THR A 1047 -21.69 17.25 13.21
CA THR A 1047 -22.06 15.95 12.63
C THR A 1047 -23.56 15.73 12.43
N THR A 1048 -23.97 15.33 11.23
CA THR A 1048 -25.20 14.53 10.98
C THR A 1048 -24.98 13.55 9.82
N ASN A 1049 -25.70 12.42 9.83
CA ASN A 1049 -25.50 11.27 8.94
C ASN A 1049 -26.50 11.25 7.74
N PRO A 1050 -26.31 10.40 6.71
CA PRO A 1050 -26.75 10.68 5.34
C PRO A 1050 -28.09 10.06 4.91
N SER A 1051 -28.62 10.54 3.78
CA SER A 1051 -29.46 9.70 2.90
C SER A 1051 -29.48 10.16 1.43
N LYS A 1052 -29.27 9.20 0.52
CA LYS A 1052 -29.87 9.08 -0.84
C LYS A 1052 -29.89 10.31 -1.77
N LYS A 1053 -29.03 10.34 -2.80
CA LYS A 1053 -29.34 9.72 -4.12
C LYS A 1053 -28.19 9.73 -5.13
N THR A 1054 -28.28 8.76 -6.05
CA THR A 1054 -27.45 8.51 -7.23
C THR A 1054 -27.36 9.70 -8.19
N VAL A 1055 -26.20 9.85 -8.84
CA VAL A 1055 -26.02 10.62 -10.09
C VAL A 1055 -25.67 9.63 -11.19
N HIS A 1056 -26.37 9.69 -12.34
CA HIS A 1056 -25.92 9.02 -13.56
C HIS A 1056 -24.93 9.93 -14.30
N LEU A 1057 -23.90 9.32 -14.88
CA LEU A 1057 -22.99 10.00 -15.81
C LEU A 1057 -23.68 10.24 -17.16
N LEU A 1058 -23.30 11.36 -17.77
CA LEU A 1058 -23.11 11.52 -19.21
C LEU A 1058 -21.60 11.73 -19.43
#